data_AF-A0A6J1NF62-F1
#
_entry.id   AF-A0A6J1NF62-F1
#
_cell.length_a   1.000
_cell.length_b   1.000
_cell.length_c   1.000
_cell.angle_alpha   90.00
_cell.angle_beta   90.00
_cell.angle_gamma   90.00
#
_symmetry.space_group_name_H-M   'P 1'
#
loop_
_entity.id
_entity.type
_entity.pdbx_description
1 polymer ?
#
loop_
_entity_poly.entity_id
_entity_poly.type
_entity_poly.pdbx_seq_one_letter_code
_entity_poly.pdbx_strand_id
1 'polypeptide(L)'
;MEPTRYFGGVEGGGTHSNLVICDGLGRVVGRSRGPGTNHWSMGIDECAQRVITMLHAAKRDAGIPLDTPLDSLGLTLSGCEQESSNAMLAARVREKDAACAQAVYVASDTAGSLFTGAPNGGMVLIAGTGSNSLLRTPDGHQYGCGGWGYLFGDEGGAYWIAFRAVKTVFDDMDGLRPAPHDTELVWAAVREHFRAETRADLLPYASTLFDKSHFAGLTAKLSKLAESGDAMSQHLFADAGAALAAHVAALAERAQRAHGAVPFRGGVRVVCVGSVWNSWHALRPGALNQLAARRVKFDLELVRLRVSSAMGAAWLAAKQVDYDLPRDDTAFCEVFYTYRSDINGKINGTHNGIENGITENVVGYVSAKERLNAAKLISDKLAGRRDQFNFIADVVAVSAPSVVYIEIKDSRRTDPYTGESLTLSNGSGFIVKDDGLILTNAHVVVNKPNAVVKVKLMDGSNHTGFVEDVDLKSDLATLRIPMKNLPTMRLGSSADLKPGEWVVAMGSPLALSNTVTAGVVSSTQRASEELGLRGKDMVYIQTDAPITFGNSGGPLVNLDGEAIGINSMKVTSGISFAIPIDYVKEFLAKSKTKAPPVSKRYLGITMLSLTDNILMELRMRNPEMPKDIEHGILVWKVIIGSPAYNGGLQPGDIVTHINGTPVRTAADIYAALESTPGPLTVDAVRGRARVRLTVTPEMH
;
A
#
# COMPACT_ATOMS: atom_id res chain seq x y z
N MET A 1 19.10 -36.45 28.14
CA MET A 1 19.44 -35.74 26.90
C MET A 1 18.74 -34.41 26.95
N GLU A 2 19.44 -33.30 26.72
CA GLU A 2 18.76 -32.02 26.51
C GLU A 2 17.84 -32.14 25.30
N PRO A 3 16.66 -31.51 25.33
CA PRO A 3 15.76 -31.51 24.18
C PRO A 3 16.46 -30.87 22.98
N THR A 4 16.41 -31.56 21.82
CA THR A 4 16.94 -31.04 20.57
C THR A 4 16.20 -29.75 20.21
N ARG A 5 16.95 -28.64 20.09
CA ARG A 5 16.42 -27.34 19.69
C ARG A 5 16.43 -27.16 18.18
N TYR A 6 15.43 -26.47 17.65
CA TYR A 6 15.28 -26.18 16.22
C TYR A 6 14.94 -24.72 15.94
N PHE A 7 15.65 -24.12 15.00
CA PHE A 7 15.52 -22.72 14.62
C PHE A 7 15.22 -22.60 13.13
N GLY A 8 14.05 -22.06 12.80
CA GLY A 8 13.60 -21.86 11.42
C GLY A 8 13.90 -20.46 10.92
N GLY A 9 14.22 -20.35 9.63
CA GLY A 9 14.37 -19.06 8.97
C GLY A 9 13.78 -19.11 7.56
N VAL A 10 13.13 -18.03 7.15
CA VAL A 10 12.52 -17.85 5.83
C VAL A 10 13.08 -16.59 5.19
N GLU A 11 13.63 -16.75 4.00
CA GLU A 11 13.95 -15.68 3.06
C GLU A 11 12.83 -15.62 2.02
N GLY A 12 12.20 -14.46 1.88
CA GLY A 12 11.08 -14.29 0.93
C GLY A 12 11.26 -13.11 0.01
N GLY A 13 11.29 -13.36 -1.31
CA GLY A 13 11.33 -12.32 -2.34
C GLY A 13 10.02 -12.17 -3.11
N GLY A 14 10.07 -11.38 -4.19
CA GLY A 14 8.93 -11.22 -5.11
C GLY A 14 8.63 -12.47 -5.94
N THR A 15 9.63 -13.28 -6.27
CA THR A 15 9.48 -14.42 -7.19
C THR A 15 9.52 -15.79 -6.50
N HIS A 16 10.43 -15.99 -5.54
CA HIS A 16 10.55 -17.24 -4.79
C HIS A 16 10.95 -16.97 -3.34
N SER A 17 10.83 -18.01 -2.52
CA SER A 17 11.20 -17.99 -1.11
C SER A 17 11.95 -19.28 -0.75
N ASN A 18 12.86 -19.19 0.22
CA ASN A 18 13.62 -20.32 0.76
C ASN A 18 13.38 -20.42 2.26
N LEU A 19 13.34 -21.64 2.80
CA LEU A 19 13.28 -21.88 4.23
C LEU A 19 14.33 -22.90 4.64
N VAL A 20 14.97 -22.64 5.77
CA VAL A 20 15.93 -23.53 6.42
C VAL A 20 15.52 -23.78 7.87
N ILE A 21 15.73 -25.00 8.35
CA ILE A 21 15.67 -25.35 9.77
C ILE A 21 17.07 -25.76 10.22
N CYS A 22 17.55 -25.14 11.29
CA CYS A 22 18.82 -25.44 11.92
C CYS A 22 18.62 -26.16 13.25
N ASP A 23 19.54 -27.06 13.60
CA ASP A 23 19.62 -27.59 14.96
C ASP A 23 20.29 -26.58 15.93
N GLY A 24 20.36 -26.91 17.22
CA GLY A 24 21.01 -26.08 18.23
C GLY A 24 22.52 -25.81 18.00
N LEU A 25 23.16 -26.52 17.07
CA LEU A 25 24.56 -26.30 16.69
C LEU A 25 24.70 -25.44 15.42
N GLY A 26 23.60 -24.90 14.89
CA GLY A 26 23.60 -24.09 13.68
C GLY A 26 23.70 -24.90 12.38
N ARG A 27 23.57 -26.22 12.44
CA ARG A 27 23.64 -27.09 11.25
C ARG A 27 22.26 -27.14 10.61
N VAL A 28 22.20 -26.92 9.30
CA VAL A 28 20.94 -27.03 8.54
C VAL A 28 20.51 -28.49 8.47
N VAL A 29 19.35 -28.80 9.06
CA VAL A 29 18.76 -30.15 9.11
C VAL A 29 17.53 -30.29 8.21
N GLY A 30 16.90 -29.19 7.79
CA GLY A 30 15.76 -29.22 6.88
C GLY A 30 15.73 -28.03 5.94
N ARG A 31 15.23 -28.24 4.72
CA ARG A 31 15.12 -27.20 3.69
C ARG A 31 13.80 -27.29 2.94
N SER A 32 13.33 -26.14 2.47
CA SER A 32 12.27 -26.10 1.46
C SER A 32 12.38 -24.84 0.60
N ARG A 33 11.74 -24.89 -0.57
CA ARG A 33 11.62 -23.76 -1.49
C ARG A 33 10.14 -23.58 -1.84
N GLY A 34 9.73 -22.33 -1.99
CA GLY A 34 8.35 -21.98 -2.32
C GLY A 34 8.24 -20.75 -3.22
N PRO A 35 7.00 -20.36 -3.55
CA PRO A 35 6.72 -19.15 -4.32
C PRO A 35 7.08 -17.88 -3.51
N GLY A 36 7.03 -16.71 -4.16
CA GLY A 36 7.23 -15.42 -3.49
C GLY A 36 6.25 -15.21 -2.33
N THR A 37 6.65 -14.44 -1.33
CA THR A 37 5.88 -14.20 -0.08
C THR A 37 5.77 -12.71 0.25
N ASN A 38 5.77 -11.84 -0.75
CA ASN A 38 5.51 -10.41 -0.54
C ASN A 38 4.01 -10.19 -0.28
N HIS A 39 3.66 -9.85 0.96
CA HIS A 39 2.28 -9.73 1.40
C HIS A 39 1.53 -8.55 0.75
N TRP A 40 2.22 -7.53 0.24
CA TRP A 40 1.58 -6.42 -0.48
C TRP A 40 1.01 -6.87 -1.84
N SER A 41 1.55 -7.94 -2.43
CA SER A 41 1.09 -8.45 -3.73
C SER A 41 -0.01 -9.51 -3.62
N MET A 42 -0.08 -10.26 -2.52
CA MET A 42 -0.99 -11.42 -2.39
C MET A 42 -1.87 -11.41 -1.13
N GLY A 43 -1.66 -10.44 -0.23
CA GLY A 43 -2.29 -10.41 1.08
C GLY A 43 -1.57 -11.24 2.14
N ILE A 44 -1.85 -10.92 3.41
CA ILE A 44 -1.23 -11.57 4.58
C ILE A 44 -1.64 -13.03 4.70
N ASP A 45 -2.89 -13.37 4.38
CA ASP A 45 -3.38 -14.75 4.53
C ASP A 45 -2.66 -15.73 3.61
N GLU A 46 -2.59 -15.41 2.32
CA GLU A 46 -1.89 -16.23 1.33
C GLU A 46 -0.38 -16.30 1.63
N CYS A 47 0.22 -15.19 2.07
CA CYS A 47 1.62 -15.17 2.51
C CYS A 47 1.85 -16.15 3.68
N ALA A 48 1.01 -16.09 4.73
CA ALA A 48 1.09 -17.00 5.86
C ALA A 48 0.88 -18.47 5.44
N GLN A 49 -0.05 -18.73 4.51
CA GLN A 49 -0.30 -20.07 3.99
C GLN A 49 0.94 -20.66 3.29
N ARG A 50 1.63 -19.84 2.47
CA ARG A 50 2.88 -20.24 1.80
C ARG A 50 3.99 -20.54 2.79
N VAL A 51 4.15 -19.71 3.82
CA VAL A 51 5.12 -19.91 4.89
C VAL A 51 4.88 -21.24 5.62
N ILE A 52 3.64 -21.52 6.03
CA ILE A 52 3.32 -22.80 6.72
C ILE A 52 3.53 -24.00 5.80
N THR A 53 3.15 -23.89 4.52
CA THR A 53 3.37 -24.96 3.54
C THR A 53 4.85 -25.29 3.39
N MET A 54 5.70 -24.25 3.30
CA MET A 54 7.15 -24.41 3.26
C MET A 54 7.71 -24.98 4.56
N LEU A 55 7.19 -24.55 5.71
CA LEU A 55 7.62 -25.03 7.02
C LEU A 55 7.34 -26.53 7.17
N HIS A 56 6.14 -26.98 6.78
CA HIS A 56 5.78 -28.40 6.81
C HIS A 56 6.68 -29.24 5.90
N ALA A 57 6.99 -28.74 4.71
CA ALA A 57 7.92 -29.41 3.81
C ALA A 57 9.33 -29.54 4.43
N ALA A 58 9.84 -28.47 5.06
CA ALA A 58 11.15 -28.49 5.70
C ALA A 58 11.21 -29.34 6.97
N LYS A 59 10.13 -29.37 7.78
CA LYS A 59 10.01 -30.27 8.93
C LYS A 59 10.07 -31.74 8.49
N ARG A 60 9.35 -32.10 7.42
CA ARG A 60 9.41 -33.45 6.84
C ARG A 60 10.79 -33.81 6.34
N ASP A 61 11.46 -32.88 5.64
CA ASP A 61 12.85 -33.05 5.17
C ASP A 61 13.81 -33.32 6.33
N ALA A 62 13.61 -32.63 7.46
CA ALA A 62 14.39 -32.81 8.69
C ALA A 62 13.98 -34.02 9.56
N GLY A 63 12.92 -34.75 9.21
CA GLY A 63 12.36 -35.79 10.07
C GLY A 63 11.75 -35.28 11.38
N ILE A 64 11.36 -34.01 11.43
CA ILE A 64 10.72 -33.37 12.60
C ILE A 64 9.20 -33.57 12.50
N PRO A 65 8.54 -34.14 13.53
CA PRO A 65 7.08 -34.25 13.57
C PRO A 65 6.41 -32.88 13.41
N LEU A 66 5.30 -32.81 12.66
CA LEU A 66 4.66 -31.52 12.34
C LEU A 66 4.13 -30.79 13.58
N ASP A 67 3.71 -31.55 14.59
CA ASP A 67 3.22 -31.09 15.90
C ASP A 67 4.34 -30.67 16.86
N THR A 68 5.61 -30.89 16.52
CA THR A 68 6.76 -30.41 17.29
C THR A 68 7.06 -28.95 16.91
N PRO A 69 6.86 -27.97 17.79
CA PRO A 69 7.17 -26.57 17.48
C PRO A 69 8.67 -26.32 17.40
N LEU A 70 9.08 -25.48 16.45
CA LEU A 70 10.43 -24.91 16.47
C LEU A 70 10.59 -23.97 17.67
N ASP A 71 11.78 -23.81 18.22
CA ASP A 71 12.06 -22.82 19.27
C ASP A 71 11.80 -21.39 18.74
N SER A 72 12.18 -21.12 17.49
CA SER A 72 11.81 -19.88 16.82
C SER A 72 11.71 -20.04 15.30
N LEU A 73 10.96 -19.13 14.67
CA LEU A 73 10.83 -19.02 13.22
C LEU A 73 10.99 -17.55 12.81
N GLY A 74 12.07 -17.23 12.10
CA GLY A 74 12.31 -15.91 11.52
C GLY A 74 11.79 -15.79 10.10
N LEU A 75 11.04 -14.74 9.81
CA LEU A 75 10.54 -14.41 8.47
C LEU A 75 11.16 -13.10 8.02
N THR A 76 12.18 -13.15 7.18
CA THR A 76 12.79 -11.95 6.57
C THR A 76 12.33 -11.84 5.13
N LEU A 77 11.26 -11.08 4.90
CA LEU A 77 10.51 -11.08 3.64
C LEU A 77 10.43 -9.67 3.03
N SER A 78 10.42 -9.62 1.70
CA SER A 78 10.12 -8.40 0.94
C SER A 78 8.75 -7.84 1.34
N GLY A 79 8.69 -6.53 1.62
CA GLY A 79 7.45 -5.86 2.06
C GLY A 79 7.27 -5.79 3.57
N CYS A 80 8.16 -6.37 4.36
CA CYS A 80 8.07 -6.40 5.83
C CYS A 80 8.81 -5.24 6.51
N GLU A 81 8.71 -4.03 5.95
CA GLU A 81 9.30 -2.81 6.51
C GLU A 81 8.43 -2.17 7.62
N GLN A 82 7.13 -2.52 7.68
CA GLN A 82 6.18 -1.95 8.65
C GLN A 82 5.92 -2.92 9.81
N GLU A 83 6.15 -2.44 11.04
CA GLU A 83 5.97 -3.26 12.25
C GLU A 83 4.53 -3.75 12.44
N SER A 84 3.53 -2.95 12.07
CA SER A 84 2.12 -3.32 12.18
C SER A 84 1.73 -4.49 11.27
N SER A 85 2.11 -4.47 9.99
CA SER A 85 1.85 -5.59 9.09
C SER A 85 2.70 -6.81 9.41
N ASN A 86 3.92 -6.60 9.94
CA ASN A 86 4.77 -7.68 10.46
C ASN A 86 4.11 -8.41 11.64
N ALA A 87 3.54 -7.67 12.59
CA ALA A 87 2.81 -8.24 13.72
C ALA A 87 1.56 -9.02 13.26
N MET A 88 0.80 -8.47 12.31
CA MET A 88 -0.34 -9.17 11.71
C MET A 88 0.07 -10.46 11.00
N LEU A 89 1.16 -10.45 10.23
CA LEU A 89 1.67 -11.65 9.58
C LEU A 89 2.15 -12.69 10.58
N ALA A 90 2.89 -12.28 11.62
CA ALA A 90 3.33 -13.18 12.70
C ALA A 90 2.15 -13.85 13.41
N ALA A 91 1.09 -13.09 13.70
CA ALA A 91 -0.13 -13.61 14.30
C ALA A 91 -0.85 -14.60 13.35
N ARG A 92 -0.97 -14.25 12.07
CA ARG A 92 -1.65 -15.10 11.07
C ARG A 92 -0.92 -16.41 10.81
N VAL A 93 0.42 -16.42 10.83
CA VAL A 93 1.23 -17.63 10.73
C VAL A 93 0.95 -18.57 11.91
N ARG A 94 0.91 -18.03 13.14
CA ARG A 94 0.57 -18.81 14.34
C ARG A 94 -0.88 -19.30 14.35
N GLU A 95 -1.81 -18.51 13.82
CA GLU A 95 -3.21 -18.92 13.71
C GLU A 95 -3.40 -20.10 12.74
N LYS A 96 -2.66 -20.10 11.62
CA LYS A 96 -2.71 -21.20 10.65
C LYS A 96 -2.09 -22.49 11.15
N ASP A 97 -1.07 -22.40 12.01
CA ASP A 97 -0.45 -23.55 12.66
C ASP A 97 0.12 -23.14 14.03
N ALA A 98 -0.62 -23.45 15.10
CA ALA A 98 -0.22 -23.15 16.46
C ALA A 98 1.06 -23.91 16.89
N ALA A 99 1.40 -25.00 16.20
CA ALA A 99 2.62 -25.78 16.42
C ALA A 99 3.76 -25.38 15.47
N CYS A 100 3.65 -24.22 14.78
CA CYS A 100 4.70 -23.79 13.87
C CYS A 100 6.02 -23.51 14.60
N ALA A 101 5.97 -22.68 15.65
CA ALA A 101 7.11 -22.27 16.47
C ALA A 101 6.65 -21.59 17.77
N GLN A 102 7.48 -21.64 18.81
CA GLN A 102 7.24 -20.94 20.08
C GLN A 102 7.29 -19.41 19.88
N ALA A 103 8.27 -18.93 19.11
CA ALA A 103 8.38 -17.53 18.70
C ALA A 103 8.40 -17.38 17.17
N VAL A 104 7.67 -16.40 16.65
CA VAL A 104 7.69 -15.99 15.24
C VAL A 104 8.16 -14.54 15.18
N TYR A 105 9.26 -14.30 14.48
CA TYR A 105 9.86 -12.99 14.26
C TYR A 105 9.70 -12.59 12.79
N VAL A 106 9.35 -11.35 12.50
CA VAL A 106 9.12 -10.87 11.14
C VAL A 106 9.87 -9.57 10.90
N ALA A 107 10.61 -9.50 9.79
CA ALA A 107 11.37 -8.32 9.39
C ALA A 107 11.52 -8.26 7.86
N SER A 108 12.06 -7.14 7.35
CA SER A 108 12.39 -6.98 5.93
C SER A 108 13.46 -7.99 5.48
N ASP A 109 13.43 -8.38 4.20
CA ASP A 109 14.45 -9.20 3.53
C ASP A 109 15.86 -8.59 3.64
N THR A 110 15.97 -7.27 3.74
CA THR A 110 17.21 -6.55 4.03
C THR A 110 17.84 -6.97 5.36
N ALA A 111 17.04 -7.21 6.40
CA ALA A 111 17.54 -7.56 7.72
C ALA A 111 18.21 -8.94 7.72
N GLY A 112 17.55 -9.96 7.15
CA GLY A 112 18.09 -11.32 7.04
C GLY A 112 19.36 -11.36 6.18
N SER A 113 19.32 -10.68 5.04
CA SER A 113 20.45 -10.56 4.11
C SER A 113 21.67 -9.90 4.77
N LEU A 114 21.47 -8.76 5.41
CA LEU A 114 22.54 -8.04 6.11
C LEU A 114 23.11 -8.86 7.26
N PHE A 115 22.24 -9.48 8.06
CA PHE A 115 22.67 -10.29 9.19
C PHE A 115 23.42 -11.56 8.77
N THR A 116 23.17 -12.05 7.55
CA THR A 116 23.91 -13.18 6.97
C THR A 116 25.33 -12.76 6.58
N GLY A 117 25.49 -11.63 5.86
CA GLY A 117 26.80 -11.27 5.28
C GLY A 117 27.64 -10.22 6.03
N ALA A 118 27.02 -9.45 6.92
CA ALA A 118 27.65 -8.37 7.67
C ALA A 118 27.00 -8.20 9.07
N PRO A 119 27.07 -9.21 9.96
CA PRO A 119 26.37 -9.23 11.25
C PRO A 119 26.77 -8.09 12.21
N ASN A 120 28.00 -7.59 12.08
CA ASN A 120 28.59 -6.55 12.94
C ASN A 120 28.45 -5.13 12.37
N GLY A 121 27.66 -4.94 11.31
CA GLY A 121 27.50 -3.67 10.62
C GLY A 121 28.08 -3.70 9.20
N GLY A 122 27.43 -2.96 8.32
CA GLY A 122 27.69 -2.95 6.88
C GLY A 122 26.48 -2.42 6.10
N MET A 123 26.44 -2.71 4.81
CA MET A 123 25.30 -2.40 3.96
C MET A 123 24.77 -3.67 3.29
N VAL A 124 23.50 -3.69 2.96
CA VAL A 124 22.89 -4.63 2.02
C VAL A 124 22.30 -3.85 0.87
N LEU A 125 22.45 -4.37 -0.33
CA LEU A 125 21.86 -3.82 -1.55
C LEU A 125 21.18 -4.95 -2.34
N ILE A 126 19.87 -4.96 -2.26
CA ILE A 126 19.00 -5.91 -2.95
C ILE A 126 18.72 -5.39 -4.36
N ALA A 127 18.94 -6.23 -5.37
CA ALA A 127 18.59 -6.01 -6.76
C ALA A 127 18.09 -7.34 -7.37
N GLY A 128 16.80 -7.61 -7.17
CA GLY A 128 16.07 -8.77 -7.70
C GLY A 128 14.95 -8.30 -8.61
N THR A 129 13.71 -8.78 -8.39
CA THR A 129 12.51 -8.24 -9.06
C THR A 129 12.36 -6.73 -8.84
N GLY A 130 12.65 -6.26 -7.62
CA GLY A 130 12.76 -4.85 -7.25
C GLY A 130 14.13 -4.53 -6.64
N SER A 131 14.25 -3.40 -5.95
CA SER A 131 15.48 -3.01 -5.25
C SER A 131 15.22 -2.40 -3.88
N ASN A 132 16.15 -2.63 -2.95
CA ASN A 132 16.11 -2.09 -1.59
C ASN A 132 17.53 -2.01 -1.02
N SER A 133 17.76 -1.10 -0.07
CA SER A 133 19.06 -0.99 0.58
C SER A 133 18.94 -0.55 2.04
N LEU A 134 19.81 -1.12 2.87
CA LEU A 134 19.89 -0.84 4.29
C LEU A 134 21.35 -0.78 4.71
N LEU A 135 21.71 0.26 5.46
CA LEU A 135 22.97 0.38 6.17
C LEU A 135 22.71 0.18 7.66
N ARG A 136 23.55 -0.63 8.31
CA ARG A 136 23.63 -0.71 9.77
C ARG A 136 25.04 -0.37 10.23
N THR A 137 25.17 0.62 11.09
CA THR A 137 26.45 0.97 11.71
C THR A 137 26.83 -0.05 12.80
N PRO A 138 28.12 -0.15 13.21
CA PRO A 138 28.54 -1.09 14.24
C PRO A 138 27.87 -0.92 15.60
N ASP A 139 27.49 0.32 15.95
CA ASP A 139 26.72 0.67 17.14
C ASP A 139 25.20 0.45 16.99
N GLY A 140 24.75 -0.03 15.83
CA GLY A 140 23.39 -0.52 15.61
C GLY A 140 22.41 0.45 14.95
N HIS A 141 22.80 1.69 14.64
CA HIS A 141 21.95 2.63 13.91
C HIS A 141 21.68 2.17 12.48
N GLN A 142 20.48 2.43 11.98
CA GLN A 142 20.01 1.95 10.68
C GLN A 142 19.56 3.08 9.75
N TYR A 143 19.87 2.93 8.47
CA TYR A 143 19.52 3.87 7.40
C TYR A 143 19.05 3.12 6.17
N GLY A 144 17.83 3.42 5.70
CA GLY A 144 17.26 2.82 4.49
C GLY A 144 17.30 3.78 3.29
N CYS A 145 17.34 3.19 2.08
CA CYS A 145 17.16 3.89 0.81
C CYS A 145 16.52 2.92 -0.20
N GLY A 146 15.50 3.37 -0.94
CA GLY A 146 14.71 2.49 -1.81
C GLY A 146 13.72 1.60 -1.04
N GLY A 147 13.27 0.50 -1.65
CA GLY A 147 12.33 -0.44 -1.04
C GLY A 147 10.85 -0.07 -1.15
N TRP A 148 10.51 0.94 -1.95
CA TRP A 148 9.13 1.45 -2.08
C TRP A 148 8.28 0.69 -3.11
N GLY A 149 8.86 -0.27 -3.81
CA GLY A 149 8.20 -1.03 -4.86
C GLY A 149 8.06 -0.27 -6.18
N TYR A 150 7.43 -0.93 -7.14
CA TYR A 150 7.54 -0.60 -8.56
C TYR A 150 6.82 0.68 -8.99
N LEU A 151 5.86 1.15 -8.19
CA LEU A 151 5.13 2.39 -8.44
C LEU A 151 5.91 3.63 -7.98
N PHE A 152 6.81 3.48 -7.01
CA PHE A 152 7.47 4.60 -6.32
C PHE A 152 9.00 4.52 -6.34
N GLY A 153 9.58 3.52 -7.04
CA GLY A 153 11.02 3.33 -7.11
C GLY A 153 11.41 2.03 -7.81
N ASP A 154 12.08 1.14 -7.08
CA ASP A 154 12.76 -0.07 -7.58
C ASP A 154 13.90 0.22 -8.57
N GLU A 155 14.50 1.42 -8.52
CA GLU A 155 15.59 1.79 -9.42
C GLU A 155 16.77 0.81 -9.30
N GLY A 156 17.23 0.32 -10.45
CA GLY A 156 18.27 -0.71 -10.52
C GLY A 156 17.78 -2.16 -10.34
N GLY A 157 16.52 -2.37 -9.95
CA GLY A 157 15.88 -3.68 -9.94
C GLY A 157 15.49 -4.17 -11.35
N ALA A 158 15.17 -5.46 -11.48
CA ALA A 158 14.81 -6.05 -12.76
C ALA A 158 13.55 -5.41 -13.36
N TYR A 159 12.51 -5.15 -12.55
CA TYR A 159 11.32 -4.44 -13.03
C TYR A 159 11.69 -3.09 -13.66
N TRP A 160 12.56 -2.30 -13.02
CA TRP A 160 12.97 -1.00 -13.51
C TRP A 160 13.74 -1.09 -14.83
N ILE A 161 14.63 -2.07 -14.97
CA ILE A 161 15.36 -2.33 -16.23
C ILE A 161 14.36 -2.67 -17.35
N ALA A 162 13.44 -3.60 -17.10
CA ALA A 162 12.42 -4.03 -18.06
C ALA A 162 11.49 -2.87 -18.45
N PHE A 163 11.01 -2.11 -17.47
CA PHE A 163 10.14 -0.95 -17.69
C PHE A 163 10.83 0.10 -18.54
N ARG A 164 12.09 0.42 -18.24
CA ARG A 164 12.87 1.37 -19.04
C ARG A 164 13.12 0.88 -20.45
N ALA A 165 13.38 -0.42 -20.64
CA ALA A 165 13.51 -1.00 -21.98
C ALA A 165 12.25 -0.77 -22.82
N VAL A 166 11.08 -1.16 -22.29
CA VAL A 166 9.78 -0.97 -22.97
C VAL A 166 9.52 0.52 -23.21
N LYS A 167 9.77 1.37 -22.22
CA LYS A 167 9.53 2.82 -22.33
C LYS A 167 10.44 3.47 -23.37
N THR A 168 11.72 3.11 -23.42
CA THR A 168 12.64 3.62 -24.42
C THR A 168 12.21 3.22 -25.83
N VAL A 169 11.82 1.97 -26.05
CA VAL A 169 11.29 1.54 -27.36
C VAL A 169 10.04 2.33 -27.75
N PHE A 170 9.10 2.52 -26.81
CA PHE A 170 7.87 3.25 -27.10
C PHE A 170 8.14 4.71 -27.46
N ASP A 171 8.99 5.38 -26.68
CA ASP A 171 9.32 6.79 -26.91
C ASP A 171 10.05 7.01 -28.23
N ASP A 172 10.93 6.09 -28.61
CA ASP A 172 11.66 6.13 -29.87
C ASP A 172 10.72 5.93 -31.07
N MET A 173 9.83 4.94 -30.99
CA MET A 173 8.82 4.68 -32.02
C MET A 173 7.78 5.79 -32.17
N ASP A 174 7.43 6.48 -31.08
CA ASP A 174 6.53 7.65 -31.13
C ASP A 174 7.23 8.93 -31.61
N GLY A 175 8.56 8.94 -31.70
CA GLY A 175 9.34 10.16 -31.90
C GLY A 175 9.26 11.13 -30.72
N LEU A 176 8.85 10.67 -29.54
CA LEU A 176 8.73 11.48 -28.32
C LEU A 176 10.11 11.78 -27.73
N ARG A 177 10.96 10.76 -27.62
CA ARG A 177 12.37 10.89 -27.20
C ARG A 177 13.20 9.85 -27.97
N PRO A 178 14.26 10.28 -28.69
CA PRO A 178 15.10 9.34 -29.41
C PRO A 178 15.85 8.44 -28.43
N ALA A 179 15.95 7.16 -28.78
CA ALA A 179 16.77 6.22 -28.02
C ALA A 179 18.26 6.57 -28.12
N PRO A 180 19.06 6.33 -27.06
CA PRO A 180 20.50 6.57 -27.10
C PRO A 180 21.25 5.60 -28.01
N HIS A 181 20.65 4.44 -28.31
CA HIS A 181 21.18 3.38 -29.16
C HIS A 181 20.03 2.70 -29.92
N ASP A 182 20.36 1.89 -30.92
CA ASP A 182 19.38 1.13 -31.70
C ASP A 182 18.49 0.24 -30.81
N THR A 183 17.19 0.22 -31.09
CA THR A 183 16.19 -0.45 -30.25
C THR A 183 15.64 -1.75 -30.85
N GLU A 184 16.10 -2.20 -32.02
CA GLU A 184 15.49 -3.33 -32.74
C GLU A 184 15.57 -4.64 -31.95
N LEU A 185 16.74 -4.96 -31.40
CA LEU A 185 16.95 -6.19 -30.62
C LEU A 185 16.18 -6.15 -29.29
N VAL A 186 16.14 -4.98 -28.64
CA VAL A 186 15.36 -4.77 -27.42
C VAL A 186 13.87 -4.96 -27.71
N TRP A 187 13.37 -4.39 -28.81
CA TRP A 187 11.98 -4.56 -29.22
C TRP A 187 11.65 -6.02 -29.56
N ALA A 188 12.54 -6.73 -30.25
CA ALA A 188 12.38 -8.16 -30.50
C ALA A 188 12.27 -8.97 -29.20
N ALA A 189 13.11 -8.67 -28.20
CA ALA A 189 13.03 -9.32 -26.88
C ALA A 189 11.73 -8.99 -26.13
N VAL A 190 11.24 -7.74 -26.21
CA VAL A 190 9.96 -7.32 -25.63
C VAL A 190 8.80 -8.11 -26.25
N ARG A 191 8.74 -8.15 -27.59
CA ARG A 191 7.71 -8.89 -28.33
C ARG A 191 7.69 -10.37 -27.98
N GLU A 192 8.86 -11.00 -27.97
CA GLU A 192 8.99 -12.42 -27.61
C GLU A 192 8.54 -12.69 -26.17
N HIS A 193 8.92 -11.83 -25.22
CA HIS A 193 8.61 -12.01 -23.80
C HIS A 193 7.12 -11.91 -23.49
N PHE A 194 6.47 -10.87 -24.02
CA PHE A 194 5.05 -10.60 -23.77
C PHE A 194 4.13 -11.24 -24.82
N ARG A 195 4.68 -12.00 -25.78
CA ARG A 195 3.94 -12.57 -26.91
C ARG A 195 3.10 -11.50 -27.63
N ALA A 196 3.73 -10.36 -27.86
CA ALA A 196 3.14 -9.16 -28.44
C ALA A 196 3.71 -8.93 -29.84
N GLU A 197 2.89 -8.52 -30.81
CA GLU A 197 3.40 -8.11 -32.13
C GLU A 197 3.52 -6.59 -32.23
N THR A 198 2.58 -5.89 -31.60
CA THR A 198 2.46 -4.44 -31.60
C THR A 198 2.61 -3.86 -30.19
N ARG A 199 2.79 -2.54 -30.13
CA ARG A 199 2.81 -1.80 -28.85
C ARG A 199 1.48 -1.87 -28.11
N ALA A 200 0.36 -1.95 -28.83
CA ALA A 200 -0.97 -2.04 -28.23
C ALA A 200 -1.18 -3.36 -27.47
N ASP A 201 -0.55 -4.45 -27.94
CA ASP A 201 -0.64 -5.78 -27.30
C ASP A 201 0.02 -5.82 -25.90
N LEU A 202 0.82 -4.82 -25.56
CA LEU A 202 1.45 -4.69 -24.23
C LEU A 202 0.52 -4.05 -23.18
N LEU A 203 -0.55 -3.37 -23.59
CA LEU A 203 -1.45 -2.65 -22.67
C LEU A 203 -2.08 -3.56 -21.60
N PRO A 204 -2.54 -4.79 -21.91
CA PRO A 204 -3.04 -5.71 -20.89
C PRO A 204 -1.98 -6.06 -19.84
N TYR A 205 -0.72 -6.26 -20.24
CA TYR A 205 0.39 -6.57 -19.33
C TYR A 205 0.79 -5.40 -18.44
N ALA A 206 0.36 -4.17 -18.77
CA ALA A 206 0.50 -2.99 -17.93
C ALA A 206 -0.76 -2.69 -17.08
N SER A 207 -1.80 -3.53 -17.20
CA SER A 207 -3.10 -3.30 -16.55
C SER A 207 -3.72 -4.61 -16.03
N THR A 208 -4.65 -5.21 -16.77
CA THR A 208 -5.48 -6.34 -16.31
C THR A 208 -4.71 -7.64 -16.13
N LEU A 209 -3.63 -7.84 -16.87
CA LEU A 209 -2.74 -9.00 -16.80
C LEU A 209 -1.41 -8.68 -16.11
N PHE A 210 -1.33 -7.56 -15.39
CA PHE A 210 -0.08 -7.15 -14.76
C PHE A 210 0.36 -8.17 -13.71
N ASP A 211 1.53 -8.75 -13.94
CA ASP A 211 2.29 -9.51 -12.95
C ASP A 211 3.72 -8.98 -12.91
N LYS A 212 4.13 -8.47 -11.74
CA LYS A 212 5.44 -7.80 -11.58
C LYS A 212 6.59 -8.75 -11.89
N SER A 213 6.49 -10.02 -11.49
CA SER A 213 7.54 -11.01 -11.70
C SER A 213 7.69 -11.36 -13.19
N HIS A 214 6.56 -11.54 -13.89
CA HIS A 214 6.54 -11.75 -15.32
C HIS A 214 7.12 -10.55 -16.05
N PHE A 215 6.69 -9.32 -15.73
CA PHE A 215 7.21 -8.10 -16.35
C PHE A 215 8.72 -7.95 -16.16
N ALA A 216 9.20 -8.10 -14.91
CA ALA A 216 10.62 -8.07 -14.58
C ALA A 216 11.43 -9.22 -15.24
N GLY A 217 10.76 -10.30 -15.65
CA GLY A 217 11.38 -11.42 -16.35
C GLY A 217 12.04 -11.04 -17.69
N LEU A 218 11.59 -9.95 -18.33
CA LEU A 218 12.21 -9.41 -19.55
C LEU A 218 13.70 -9.12 -19.35
N THR A 219 14.11 -8.69 -18.16
CA THR A 219 15.50 -8.37 -17.82
C THR A 219 16.46 -9.54 -18.06
N ALA A 220 15.99 -10.78 -17.93
CA ALA A 220 16.84 -11.95 -18.22
C ALA A 220 17.21 -12.03 -19.71
N LYS A 221 16.29 -11.64 -20.62
CA LYS A 221 16.57 -11.55 -22.05
C LYS A 221 17.50 -10.37 -22.36
N LEU A 222 17.24 -9.21 -21.76
CA LEU A 222 18.07 -8.01 -21.91
C LEU A 222 19.51 -8.25 -21.41
N SER A 223 19.69 -9.03 -20.34
CA SER A 223 21.04 -9.40 -19.86
C SER A 223 21.82 -10.16 -20.92
N LYS A 224 21.19 -11.12 -21.61
CA LYS A 224 21.85 -11.89 -22.68
C LYS A 224 22.20 -11.02 -23.88
N LEU A 225 21.35 -10.04 -24.21
CA LEU A 225 21.66 -9.06 -25.25
C LEU A 225 22.87 -8.19 -24.84
N ALA A 226 22.90 -7.70 -23.60
CA ALA A 226 24.02 -6.93 -23.08
C ALA A 226 25.35 -7.73 -23.11
N GLU A 227 25.29 -9.01 -22.73
CA GLU A 227 26.41 -9.97 -22.83
C GLU A 227 26.88 -10.17 -24.27
N SER A 228 25.95 -10.13 -25.23
CA SER A 228 26.22 -10.29 -26.67
C SER A 228 26.69 -9.00 -27.35
N GLY A 229 26.79 -7.88 -26.63
CA GLY A 229 27.28 -6.61 -27.16
C GLY A 229 26.21 -5.61 -27.60
N ASP A 230 24.92 -5.88 -27.34
CA ASP A 230 23.85 -4.93 -27.68
C ASP A 230 23.98 -3.63 -26.88
N ALA A 231 24.22 -2.52 -27.57
CA ALA A 231 24.53 -1.23 -26.95
C ALA A 231 23.37 -0.67 -26.11
N MET A 232 22.13 -0.86 -26.56
CA MET A 232 20.95 -0.40 -25.81
C MET A 232 20.75 -1.19 -24.51
N SER A 233 20.91 -2.51 -24.54
CA SER A 233 20.87 -3.34 -23.34
C SER A 233 22.03 -3.03 -22.40
N GLN A 234 23.25 -2.84 -22.91
CA GLN A 234 24.39 -2.40 -22.08
C GLN A 234 24.13 -1.05 -21.40
N HIS A 235 23.53 -0.10 -22.13
CA HIS A 235 23.13 1.20 -21.58
C HIS A 235 22.10 1.06 -20.44
N LEU A 236 21.07 0.23 -20.62
CA LEU A 236 20.05 -0.02 -19.59
C LEU A 236 20.66 -0.61 -18.30
N PHE A 237 21.60 -1.55 -18.44
CA PHE A 237 22.31 -2.13 -17.29
C PHE A 237 23.31 -1.16 -16.67
N ALA A 238 24.02 -0.34 -17.45
CA ALA A 238 24.88 0.70 -16.91
C ALA A 238 24.06 1.69 -16.05
N ASP A 239 22.91 2.13 -16.54
CA ASP A 239 22.00 3.00 -15.80
C ASP A 239 21.47 2.33 -14.52
N ALA A 240 21.18 1.03 -14.57
CA ALA A 240 20.81 0.28 -13.38
C ALA A 240 21.95 0.21 -12.36
N GLY A 241 23.18 -0.01 -12.82
CA GLY A 241 24.38 0.03 -11.98
C GLY A 241 24.58 1.40 -11.33
N ALA A 242 24.36 2.48 -12.07
CA ALA A 242 24.40 3.84 -11.55
C ALA A 242 23.32 4.07 -10.48
N ALA A 243 22.09 3.63 -10.71
CA ALA A 243 21.02 3.72 -9.72
C ALA A 243 21.36 2.96 -8.43
N LEU A 244 21.86 1.73 -8.54
CA LEU A 244 22.29 0.91 -7.39
C LEU A 244 23.43 1.59 -6.61
N ALA A 245 24.44 2.13 -7.30
CA ALA A 245 25.51 2.89 -6.66
C ALA A 245 25.02 4.19 -6.00
N ALA A 246 23.97 4.83 -6.53
CA ALA A 246 23.38 6.00 -5.92
C ALA A 246 22.76 5.69 -4.56
N HIS A 247 22.15 4.50 -4.39
CA HIS A 247 21.66 4.03 -3.09
C HIS A 247 22.80 3.92 -2.06
N VAL A 248 23.92 3.28 -2.45
CA VAL A 248 25.11 3.17 -1.59
C VAL A 248 25.62 4.54 -1.18
N ALA A 249 25.78 5.45 -2.14
CA ALA A 249 26.27 6.80 -1.88
C ALA A 249 25.31 7.59 -0.96
N ALA A 250 24.00 7.46 -1.15
CA ALA A 250 23.00 8.14 -0.33
C ALA A 250 23.03 7.66 1.12
N LEU A 251 23.12 6.34 1.34
CA LEU A 251 23.23 5.75 2.67
C LEU A 251 24.53 6.18 3.37
N ALA A 252 25.64 6.14 2.63
CA ALA A 252 26.93 6.55 3.13
C ALA A 252 26.96 8.01 3.58
N GLU A 253 26.47 8.92 2.74
CA GLU A 253 26.39 10.35 3.05
C GLU A 253 25.49 10.61 4.27
N ARG A 254 24.38 9.87 4.40
CA ARG A 254 23.48 10.00 5.54
C ARG A 254 24.14 9.53 6.84
N ALA A 255 24.78 8.37 6.84
CA ALA A 255 25.49 7.87 8.01
C ALA A 255 26.71 8.75 8.36
N GLN A 256 27.42 9.27 7.36
CA GLN A 256 28.54 10.20 7.58
C GLN A 256 28.09 11.50 8.24
N ARG A 257 26.95 12.06 7.82
CA ARG A 257 26.40 13.28 8.43
C ARG A 257 25.96 13.05 9.88
N ALA A 258 25.47 11.86 10.20
CA ALA A 258 24.99 11.55 11.55
C ALA A 258 26.11 11.17 12.53
N HIS A 259 27.15 10.45 12.07
CA HIS A 259 28.15 9.82 12.96
C HIS A 259 29.61 10.10 12.56
N GLY A 260 29.85 11.00 11.60
CA GLY A 260 31.19 11.28 11.09
C GLY A 260 31.77 10.12 10.28
N ALA A 261 33.10 10.07 10.14
CA ALA A 261 33.80 9.03 9.36
C ALA A 261 33.94 7.68 10.10
N VAL A 262 33.50 7.58 11.36
CA VAL A 262 33.69 6.40 12.22
C VAL A 262 33.05 5.12 11.64
N PRO A 263 31.84 5.14 11.06
CA PRO A 263 31.22 3.93 10.49
C PRO A 263 31.97 3.30 9.31
N PHE A 264 32.99 3.98 8.77
CA PHE A 264 33.69 3.60 7.55
C PHE A 264 35.18 3.31 7.75
N ARG A 265 35.67 3.33 9.01
CA ARG A 265 37.07 2.99 9.32
C ARG A 265 37.32 1.52 9.01
N GLY A 266 38.07 1.24 7.93
CA GLY A 266 38.39 -0.10 7.47
C GLY A 266 37.61 -0.57 6.22
N GLY A 267 36.81 0.31 5.60
CA GLY A 267 35.97 -0.02 4.44
C GLY A 267 34.59 -0.54 4.84
N VAL A 268 33.70 -0.68 3.86
CA VAL A 268 32.32 -1.14 4.06
C VAL A 268 32.04 -2.37 3.24
N ARG A 269 31.59 -3.42 3.92
CA ARG A 269 31.02 -4.59 3.24
C ARG A 269 29.60 -4.29 2.76
N VAL A 270 29.36 -4.50 1.48
CA VAL A 270 28.06 -4.37 0.82
C VAL A 270 27.58 -5.76 0.40
N VAL A 271 26.57 -6.28 1.08
CA VAL A 271 25.95 -7.56 0.78
C VAL A 271 25.01 -7.40 -0.43
N CYS A 272 25.45 -7.89 -1.58
CA CYS A 272 24.72 -7.84 -2.84
C CYS A 272 23.80 -9.06 -2.98
N VAL A 273 22.48 -8.84 -2.91
CA VAL A 273 21.47 -9.91 -2.99
C VAL A 273 20.54 -9.69 -4.16
N GLY A 274 20.15 -10.77 -4.85
CA GLY A 274 19.19 -10.73 -5.96
C GLY A 274 19.81 -11.00 -7.34
N SER A 275 18.96 -11.40 -8.28
CA SER A 275 19.38 -11.96 -9.57
C SER A 275 20.05 -10.95 -10.50
N VAL A 276 19.82 -9.64 -10.34
CA VAL A 276 20.40 -8.61 -11.21
C VAL A 276 21.92 -8.55 -11.04
N TRP A 277 22.44 -8.90 -9.86
CA TRP A 277 23.87 -8.94 -9.59
C TRP A 277 24.65 -9.98 -10.41
N ASN A 278 23.97 -10.95 -11.01
CA ASN A 278 24.59 -11.89 -11.95
C ASN A 278 25.15 -11.16 -13.18
N SER A 279 24.56 -10.02 -13.54
CA SER A 279 24.97 -9.16 -14.64
C SER A 279 25.93 -8.06 -14.20
N TRP A 280 26.73 -8.28 -13.14
CA TRP A 280 27.68 -7.28 -12.62
C TRP A 280 28.60 -6.70 -13.70
N HIS A 281 29.03 -7.52 -14.66
CA HIS A 281 29.86 -7.06 -15.77
C HIS A 281 29.22 -5.88 -16.54
N ALA A 282 27.90 -5.88 -16.72
CA ALA A 282 27.13 -4.83 -17.41
C ALA A 282 26.72 -3.68 -16.47
N LEU A 283 26.50 -3.95 -15.17
CA LEU A 283 26.20 -2.93 -14.17
C LEU A 283 27.44 -2.07 -13.82
N ARG A 284 28.61 -2.70 -13.79
CA ARG A 284 29.87 -2.15 -13.26
C ARG A 284 30.23 -0.77 -13.84
N PRO A 285 30.18 -0.52 -15.16
CA PRO A 285 30.58 0.79 -15.70
C PRO A 285 29.78 1.94 -15.10
N GLY A 286 28.45 1.83 -15.06
CA GLY A 286 27.60 2.88 -14.49
C GLY A 286 27.70 2.97 -12.98
N ALA A 287 27.86 1.84 -12.28
CA ALA A 287 28.09 1.84 -10.84
C ALA A 287 29.36 2.60 -10.46
N LEU A 288 30.48 2.33 -11.13
CA LEU A 288 31.75 3.00 -10.86
C LEU A 288 31.72 4.49 -11.19
N ASN A 289 31.11 4.84 -12.33
CA ASN A 289 30.92 6.24 -12.71
C ASN A 289 30.10 7.00 -11.66
N GLN A 290 29.04 6.39 -11.15
CA GLN A 290 28.21 7.02 -10.12
C GLN A 290 28.94 7.15 -8.77
N LEU A 291 29.66 6.12 -8.32
CA LEU A 291 30.44 6.20 -7.08
C LEU A 291 31.50 7.32 -7.15
N ALA A 292 32.17 7.45 -8.30
CA ALA A 292 33.12 8.53 -8.55
C ALA A 292 32.43 9.91 -8.60
N ALA A 293 31.31 10.04 -9.30
CA ALA A 293 30.54 11.27 -9.38
C ALA A 293 30.02 11.74 -8.01
N ARG A 294 29.62 10.79 -7.16
CA ARG A 294 29.19 11.02 -5.78
C ARG A 294 30.35 11.17 -4.79
N ARG A 295 31.60 11.04 -5.24
CA ARG A 295 32.84 11.19 -4.44
C ARG A 295 32.85 10.31 -3.19
N VAL A 296 32.51 9.03 -3.33
CA VAL A 296 32.60 8.06 -2.22
C VAL A 296 34.08 7.86 -1.84
N LYS A 297 34.45 8.22 -0.60
CA LYS A 297 35.85 8.30 -0.12
C LYS A 297 36.29 7.15 0.80
N PHE A 298 35.64 6.00 0.69
CA PHE A 298 35.97 4.84 1.49
C PHE A 298 35.83 3.59 0.64
N ASP A 299 36.57 2.56 1.02
CA ASP A 299 36.60 1.30 0.28
C ASP A 299 35.28 0.55 0.45
N LEU A 300 34.85 -0.13 -0.62
CA LEU A 300 33.69 -1.02 -0.59
C LEU A 300 34.11 -2.45 -0.94
N GLU A 301 33.74 -3.41 -0.10
CA GLU A 301 33.80 -4.83 -0.41
C GLU A 301 32.41 -5.31 -0.83
N LEU A 302 32.22 -5.56 -2.12
CA LEU A 302 30.96 -6.09 -2.62
C LEU A 302 31.01 -7.62 -2.47
N VAL A 303 30.07 -8.16 -1.71
CA VAL A 303 30.02 -9.59 -1.38
C VAL A 303 28.74 -10.24 -1.87
N ARG A 304 28.83 -11.50 -2.28
CA ARG A 304 27.70 -12.39 -2.50
C ARG A 304 27.56 -13.35 -1.32
N LEU A 305 26.34 -13.76 -1.02
CA LEU A 305 26.08 -14.79 -0.02
C LEU A 305 26.31 -16.18 -0.64
N ARG A 306 27.07 -17.04 0.05
CA ARG A 306 27.25 -18.47 -0.26
C ARG A 306 26.15 -19.35 0.35
N VAL A 307 25.38 -18.79 1.28
CA VAL A 307 24.24 -19.43 1.95
C VAL A 307 22.98 -18.59 1.76
N SER A 308 21.80 -19.20 1.87
CA SER A 308 20.53 -18.46 1.80
C SER A 308 20.43 -17.45 2.95
N SER A 309 19.85 -16.28 2.69
CA SER A 309 19.59 -15.28 3.73
C SER A 309 18.55 -15.75 4.77
N ALA A 310 17.90 -16.89 4.52
CA ALA A 310 17.09 -17.61 5.49
C ALA A 310 17.90 -18.02 6.73
N MET A 311 19.22 -18.24 6.59
CA MET A 311 20.11 -18.42 7.74
C MET A 311 20.14 -17.16 8.63
N GLY A 312 20.24 -15.98 8.02
CA GLY A 312 20.10 -14.69 8.69
C GLY A 312 18.80 -14.56 9.45
N ALA A 313 17.69 -14.98 8.85
CA ALA A 313 16.38 -15.01 9.49
C ALA A 313 16.36 -15.93 10.72
N ALA A 314 16.92 -17.14 10.61
CA ALA A 314 17.00 -18.09 11.72
C ALA A 314 17.84 -17.55 12.89
N TRP A 315 19.01 -16.96 12.61
CA TRP A 315 19.83 -16.37 13.67
C TRP A 315 19.18 -15.15 14.32
N LEU A 316 18.50 -14.30 13.54
CA LEU A 316 17.77 -13.16 14.10
C LEU A 316 16.64 -13.61 15.02
N ALA A 317 15.91 -14.67 14.65
CA ALA A 317 14.84 -15.22 15.47
C ALA A 317 15.36 -15.95 16.72
N ALA A 318 16.48 -16.67 16.61
CA ALA A 318 17.13 -17.31 17.76
C ALA A 318 17.49 -16.30 18.86
N LYS A 319 17.96 -15.10 18.47
CA LYS A 319 18.22 -14.00 19.41
C LYS A 319 16.98 -13.49 20.13
N GLN A 320 15.78 -13.62 19.54
CA GLN A 320 14.53 -13.22 20.20
C GLN A 320 14.09 -14.19 21.30
N VAL A 321 14.70 -15.38 21.35
CA VAL A 321 14.48 -16.39 22.39
C VAL A 321 15.74 -16.62 23.22
N ASP A 322 16.59 -15.57 23.32
CA ASP A 322 17.84 -15.55 24.09
C ASP A 322 18.79 -16.73 23.76
N TYR A 323 18.83 -17.14 22.50
CA TYR A 323 19.72 -18.19 22.02
C TYR A 323 20.73 -17.67 21.00
N ASP A 324 22.02 -17.81 21.31
CA ASP A 324 23.11 -17.49 20.39
C ASP A 324 23.43 -18.70 19.51
N LEU A 325 22.68 -18.83 18.42
CA LEU A 325 22.82 -19.93 17.48
C LEU A 325 24.20 -19.85 16.78
N PRO A 326 25.06 -20.90 16.85
CA PRO A 326 26.39 -20.86 16.28
C PRO A 326 26.41 -20.52 14.78
N ARG A 327 27.45 -19.79 14.37
CA ARG A 327 27.64 -19.31 12.99
C ARG A 327 29.13 -19.24 12.61
N ASP A 328 29.45 -19.57 11.36
CA ASP A 328 30.80 -19.46 10.77
C ASP A 328 30.83 -18.39 9.67
N ASP A 329 31.11 -17.15 10.07
CA ASP A 329 31.07 -15.99 9.18
C ASP A 329 32.10 -16.04 8.04
N THR A 330 33.16 -16.84 8.18
CA THR A 330 34.19 -16.93 7.15
C THR A 330 33.72 -17.69 5.91
N ALA A 331 32.71 -18.55 6.06
CA ALA A 331 32.20 -19.41 4.99
C ALA A 331 30.97 -18.83 4.25
N PHE A 332 30.38 -17.72 4.72
CA PHE A 332 29.06 -17.27 4.23
C PHE A 332 29.09 -16.25 3.12
N CYS A 333 30.24 -15.61 2.89
CA CYS A 333 30.38 -14.59 1.86
C CYS A 333 31.51 -14.87 0.88
N GLU A 334 31.35 -14.35 -0.33
CA GLU A 334 32.39 -14.26 -1.34
C GLU A 334 32.56 -12.81 -1.77
N VAL A 335 33.75 -12.25 -1.61
CA VAL A 335 34.10 -10.95 -2.19
C VAL A 335 34.27 -11.15 -3.70
N PHE A 336 33.42 -10.50 -4.50
CA PHE A 336 33.52 -10.57 -5.97
C PHE A 336 34.04 -9.27 -6.58
N TYR A 337 34.05 -8.18 -5.81
CA TYR A 337 34.60 -6.90 -6.26
C TYR A 337 35.02 -6.04 -5.07
N THR A 338 36.19 -5.42 -5.17
CA THR A 338 36.64 -4.39 -4.22
C THR A 338 36.76 -3.05 -4.94
N TYR A 339 35.99 -2.07 -4.49
CA TYR A 339 36.15 -0.68 -4.88
C TYR A 339 37.14 -0.02 -3.91
N ARG A 340 38.22 0.57 -4.43
CA ARG A 340 39.15 1.36 -3.63
C ARG A 340 39.00 2.83 -3.94
N SER A 341 38.80 3.65 -2.91
CA SER A 341 38.76 5.09 -3.09
C SER A 341 40.18 5.64 -3.15
N ASP A 342 40.65 6.05 -4.33
CA ASP A 342 41.92 6.78 -4.45
C ASP A 342 41.75 8.23 -4.00
N ILE A 343 42.68 8.69 -3.18
CA ILE A 343 42.84 10.08 -2.72
C ILE A 343 43.16 11.03 -3.89
N ASN A 344 43.67 10.50 -5.01
CA ASN A 344 44.04 11.23 -6.22
C ASN A 344 43.04 11.06 -7.40
N GLY A 345 41.90 10.39 -7.19
CA GLY A 345 40.83 10.32 -8.17
C GLY A 345 40.99 9.29 -9.29
N LYS A 346 41.95 8.35 -9.23
CA LYS A 346 41.95 7.17 -10.13
C LYS A 346 41.06 6.06 -9.57
N ILE A 347 40.12 5.58 -10.39
CA ILE A 347 39.24 4.45 -10.00
C ILE A 347 40.04 3.16 -10.18
N ASN A 348 40.44 2.53 -9.07
CA ASN A 348 41.10 1.22 -9.08
C ASN A 348 40.18 0.20 -8.40
N GLY A 349 39.90 -0.91 -9.07
CA GLY A 349 39.17 -2.03 -8.49
C GLY A 349 39.73 -3.35 -9.00
N THR A 350 39.78 -4.35 -8.13
CA THR A 350 40.24 -5.69 -8.48
C THR A 350 39.04 -6.63 -8.57
N HIS A 351 38.98 -7.41 -9.65
CA HIS A 351 38.05 -8.52 -9.78
C HIS A 351 38.87 -9.80 -9.58
N ASN A 352 38.55 -10.59 -8.56
CA ASN A 352 39.25 -11.83 -8.21
C ASN A 352 40.79 -11.68 -8.07
N GLY A 353 41.28 -10.57 -7.50
CA GLY A 353 42.70 -10.39 -7.19
C GLY A 353 43.62 -10.14 -8.39
N ILE A 354 43.09 -9.80 -9.57
CA ILE A 354 43.90 -9.41 -10.74
C ILE A 354 43.71 -7.91 -11.00
N GLU A 355 44.81 -7.16 -11.00
CA GLU A 355 44.88 -5.77 -11.44
C GLU A 355 44.66 -5.70 -12.95
N ASN A 356 43.64 -4.97 -13.41
CA ASN A 356 43.52 -4.62 -14.82
C ASN A 356 43.79 -3.12 -15.01
N GLY A 357 44.88 -2.87 -15.73
CA GLY A 357 45.33 -1.58 -16.20
C GLY A 357 44.44 -0.96 -17.28
N ILE A 358 44.66 0.33 -17.44
CA ILE A 358 43.92 1.35 -18.19
C ILE A 358 44.17 1.23 -19.71
N THR A 359 43.18 1.58 -20.54
CA THR A 359 43.28 2.41 -21.79
C THR A 359 41.85 2.78 -22.23
N GLU A 360 41.41 4.05 -22.20
CA GLU A 360 41.58 5.19 -23.12
C GLU A 360 40.56 5.31 -24.28
N ASN A 361 39.96 6.52 -24.35
CA ASN A 361 39.31 7.21 -25.48
C ASN A 361 37.87 6.86 -25.94
N VAL A 362 36.89 7.72 -25.57
CA VAL A 362 36.00 8.39 -26.54
C VAL A 362 35.72 9.83 -26.06
N VAL A 363 35.97 10.78 -26.96
CA VAL A 363 35.80 12.22 -26.83
C VAL A 363 34.32 12.60 -26.99
N GLY A 364 33.84 13.48 -26.12
CA GLY A 364 32.58 14.20 -26.28
C GLY A 364 32.65 15.54 -25.54
N TYR A 365 33.14 16.56 -26.24
CA TYR A 365 33.17 17.94 -25.75
C TYR A 365 31.74 18.47 -25.58
N VAL A 366 31.40 18.88 -24.35
CA VAL A 366 30.42 19.97 -24.13
C VAL A 366 31.16 21.04 -23.33
N SER A 367 31.20 22.25 -23.88
CA SER A 367 32.07 23.32 -23.41
C SER A 367 31.73 23.77 -21.98
N ALA A 368 32.75 24.16 -21.22
CA ALA A 368 32.63 24.69 -19.86
C ALA A 368 31.76 25.97 -19.74
N LYS A 369 31.36 26.55 -20.88
CA LYS A 369 30.53 27.76 -20.94
C LYS A 369 29.03 27.47 -20.76
N GLU A 370 28.59 26.22 -20.98
CA GLU A 370 27.20 25.80 -20.79
C GLU A 370 26.95 25.17 -19.41
N ARG A 371 28.00 24.70 -18.72
CA ARG A 371 27.91 24.20 -17.33
C ARG A 371 27.82 25.31 -16.27
N LEU A 372 27.94 26.58 -16.66
CA LEU A 372 28.04 27.70 -15.71
C LEU A 372 26.74 28.53 -15.53
N ASN A 373 25.60 28.11 -16.08
CA ASN A 373 24.33 28.85 -15.93
C ASN A 373 23.15 28.07 -15.32
N ALA A 374 23.37 26.91 -14.70
CA ALA A 374 22.33 26.18 -13.96
C ALA A 374 22.78 25.77 -12.55
N ALA A 375 23.26 26.73 -11.76
CA ALA A 375 23.17 26.76 -10.30
C ALA A 375 23.89 28.00 -9.76
N LYS A 376 23.37 29.20 -10.07
CA LYS A 376 23.64 30.34 -9.19
C LYS A 376 22.78 30.10 -7.95
N LEU A 377 23.42 29.76 -6.83
CA LEU A 377 22.79 29.82 -5.52
C LEU A 377 22.38 31.28 -5.30
N ILE A 378 21.08 31.59 -5.42
CA ILE A 378 20.60 32.99 -5.39
C ILE A 378 20.67 33.55 -3.95
N SER A 379 20.70 32.72 -2.90
CA SER A 379 20.83 33.17 -1.51
C SER A 379 20.85 31.99 -0.52
N ASP A 380 21.76 32.03 0.46
CA ASP A 380 21.79 31.13 1.64
C ASP A 380 20.99 31.66 2.84
N LYS A 381 20.19 32.73 2.65
CA LYS A 381 19.28 33.23 3.69
C LYS A 381 17.99 32.39 3.71
N LEU A 382 18.07 31.23 4.35
CA LEU A 382 16.91 30.38 4.68
C LEU A 382 16.26 30.76 6.02
N ALA A 383 16.94 31.56 6.85
CA ALA A 383 16.39 32.07 8.11
C ALA A 383 15.15 32.95 7.86
N GLY A 384 14.10 32.78 8.66
CA GLY A 384 12.82 33.49 8.53
C GLY A 384 11.84 32.90 7.49
N ARG A 385 12.30 32.00 6.60
CA ARG A 385 11.42 31.36 5.61
C ARG A 385 10.34 30.47 6.24
N ARG A 386 10.63 29.83 7.38
CA ARG A 386 9.65 29.03 8.13
C ARG A 386 8.47 29.90 8.57
N ASP A 387 8.74 31.10 9.06
CA ASP A 387 7.71 32.02 9.53
C ASP A 387 7.00 32.70 8.35
N GLN A 388 7.70 32.92 7.24
CA GLN A 388 7.15 33.58 6.06
C GLN A 388 6.31 32.67 5.15
N PHE A 389 6.62 31.37 5.06
CA PHE A 389 6.04 30.47 4.06
C PHE A 389 5.24 29.29 4.63
N ASN A 390 4.99 29.25 5.94
CA ASN A 390 4.09 28.26 6.56
C ASN A 390 2.61 28.65 6.46
N PHE A 391 2.18 29.22 5.33
CA PHE A 391 0.80 29.68 5.12
C PHE A 391 -0.25 28.57 5.31
N ILE A 392 0.09 27.31 5.02
CA ILE A 392 -0.80 26.16 5.31
C ILE A 392 -1.01 26.00 6.82
N ALA A 393 0.04 26.21 7.63
CA ALA A 393 -0.08 26.13 9.09
C ALA A 393 -0.96 27.25 9.64
N ASP A 394 -0.91 28.44 9.04
CA ASP A 394 -1.77 29.58 9.42
C ASP A 394 -3.25 29.27 9.14
N VAL A 395 -3.56 28.72 7.97
CA VAL A 395 -4.92 28.27 7.60
C VAL A 395 -5.43 27.21 8.57
N VAL A 396 -4.59 26.24 8.91
CA VAL A 396 -4.92 25.19 9.88
C VAL A 396 -5.18 25.79 11.26
N ALA A 397 -4.37 26.74 11.72
CA ALA A 397 -4.55 27.36 13.03
C ALA A 397 -5.91 28.06 13.16
N VAL A 398 -6.40 28.67 12.08
CA VAL A 398 -7.72 29.34 12.03
C VAL A 398 -8.86 28.32 11.94
N SER A 399 -8.68 27.26 11.16
CA SER A 399 -9.78 26.38 10.73
C SER A 399 -9.97 25.16 11.63
N ALA A 400 -8.88 24.60 12.13
CA ALA A 400 -8.84 23.38 12.94
C ALA A 400 -9.78 23.37 14.16
N PRO A 401 -9.97 24.48 14.91
CA PRO A 401 -10.87 24.50 16.07
C PRO A 401 -12.31 24.11 15.76
N SER A 402 -12.77 24.33 14.52
CA SER A 402 -14.13 23.99 14.08
C SER A 402 -14.29 22.55 13.58
N VAL A 403 -13.20 21.79 13.44
CA VAL A 403 -13.21 20.41 12.93
C VAL A 403 -13.49 19.44 14.08
N VAL A 404 -14.34 18.44 13.82
CA VAL A 404 -14.78 17.46 14.82
C VAL A 404 -14.58 16.03 14.33
N TYR A 405 -14.37 15.12 15.27
CA TYR A 405 -14.42 13.68 15.02
C TYR A 405 -15.84 13.16 15.28
N ILE A 406 -16.36 12.33 14.40
CA ILE A 406 -17.68 11.73 14.50
C ILE A 406 -17.54 10.22 14.58
N GLU A 407 -18.21 9.62 15.55
CA GLU A 407 -18.19 8.19 15.80
C GLU A 407 -19.62 7.68 16.00
N ILE A 408 -19.95 6.58 15.35
CA ILE A 408 -21.23 5.90 15.48
C ILE A 408 -20.99 4.64 16.29
N LYS A 409 -21.42 4.62 17.57
CA LYS A 409 -21.20 3.49 18.48
C LYS A 409 -22.45 2.60 18.60
N ASP A 410 -22.26 1.28 18.63
CA ASP A 410 -23.32 0.31 18.92
C ASP A 410 -23.59 0.24 20.43
N SER A 411 -24.79 0.67 20.86
CA SER A 411 -25.16 0.62 22.28
C SER A 411 -25.37 -0.81 22.82
N ARG A 412 -25.45 -1.83 21.97
CA ARG A 412 -25.76 -3.22 22.35
C ARG A 412 -24.56 -4.16 22.32
N ARG A 413 -23.44 -3.74 21.73
CA ARG A 413 -22.23 -4.56 21.60
C ARG A 413 -21.07 -3.85 22.27
N THR A 414 -20.57 -4.44 23.33
CA THR A 414 -19.35 -4.00 24.01
C THR A 414 -18.17 -4.83 23.54
N ASP A 415 -17.03 -4.18 23.35
CA ASP A 415 -15.76 -4.85 23.13
C ASP A 415 -15.41 -5.69 24.37
N PRO A 416 -15.13 -7.00 24.22
CA PRO A 416 -14.92 -7.90 25.36
C PRO A 416 -13.62 -7.63 26.13
N TYR A 417 -12.69 -6.84 25.59
CA TYR A 417 -11.43 -6.48 26.23
C TYR A 417 -11.48 -5.09 26.87
N THR A 418 -12.16 -4.11 26.26
CA THR A 418 -12.21 -2.72 26.77
C THR A 418 -13.51 -2.39 27.51
N GLY A 419 -14.57 -3.17 27.32
CA GLY A 419 -15.90 -2.89 27.86
C GLY A 419 -16.63 -1.72 27.19
N GLU A 420 -16.02 -1.06 26.19
CA GLU A 420 -16.63 0.05 25.47
C GLU A 420 -17.57 -0.40 24.35
N SER A 421 -18.59 0.41 24.05
CA SER A 421 -19.45 0.22 22.88
C SER A 421 -18.65 0.19 21.57
N LEU A 422 -18.87 -0.85 20.75
CA LEU A 422 -18.18 -1.09 19.48
C LEU A 422 -18.48 0.02 18.46
N THR A 423 -17.43 0.55 17.82
CA THR A 423 -17.54 1.55 16.76
C THR A 423 -18.02 0.93 15.45
N LEU A 424 -19.15 1.40 14.93
CA LEU A 424 -19.82 0.92 13.72
C LEU A 424 -19.44 1.68 12.45
N SER A 425 -19.11 2.96 12.61
CA SER A 425 -18.69 3.91 11.58
C SER A 425 -17.97 5.06 12.29
N ASN A 426 -17.05 5.70 11.59
CA ASN A 426 -16.44 6.95 12.04
C ASN A 426 -16.10 7.83 10.84
N GLY A 427 -15.86 9.11 11.12
CA GLY A 427 -15.49 10.10 10.13
C GLY A 427 -15.19 11.43 10.79
N SER A 428 -15.09 12.46 9.96
CA SER A 428 -14.92 13.85 10.39
C SER A 428 -16.18 14.67 10.08
N GLY A 429 -16.26 15.83 10.72
CA GLY A 429 -17.23 16.87 10.39
C GLY A 429 -16.65 18.23 10.74
N PHE A 430 -17.44 19.28 10.52
CA PHE A 430 -17.08 20.62 10.96
C PHE A 430 -18.29 21.43 11.38
N ILE A 431 -18.11 22.27 12.39
CA ILE A 431 -19.14 23.09 12.99
C ILE A 431 -19.40 24.30 12.09
N VAL A 432 -20.64 24.53 11.69
CA VAL A 432 -21.04 25.65 10.82
C VAL A 432 -21.91 26.69 11.52
N LYS A 433 -22.36 26.41 12.75
CA LYS A 433 -23.02 27.38 13.62
C LYS A 433 -22.55 27.21 15.05
N ASP A 434 -22.48 28.34 15.75
CA ASP A 434 -22.00 28.43 17.13
C ASP A 434 -22.89 27.67 18.12
N ASP A 435 -24.13 27.35 17.73
CA ASP A 435 -25.12 26.51 18.42
C ASP A 435 -24.98 25.00 18.15
N GLY A 436 -23.83 24.57 17.62
CA GLY A 436 -23.48 23.14 17.50
C GLY A 436 -24.02 22.43 16.26
N LEU A 437 -24.39 23.16 15.21
CA LEU A 437 -24.69 22.56 13.90
C LEU A 437 -23.41 22.09 13.25
N ILE A 438 -23.35 20.82 12.87
CA ILE A 438 -22.19 20.18 12.25
C ILE A 438 -22.60 19.64 10.89
N LEU A 439 -21.72 19.80 9.90
CA LEU A 439 -21.82 19.13 8.60
C LEU A 439 -20.89 17.93 8.52
N THR A 440 -21.34 16.91 7.80
CA THR A 440 -20.55 15.73 7.46
C THR A 440 -21.14 15.03 6.24
N ASN A 441 -20.57 13.89 5.84
CA ASN A 441 -21.18 13.05 4.82
C ASN A 441 -22.32 12.19 5.36
N ALA A 442 -23.29 11.89 4.50
CA ALA A 442 -24.39 10.99 4.85
C ALA A 442 -23.87 9.61 5.24
N HIS A 443 -22.94 9.02 4.46
CA HIS A 443 -22.42 7.69 4.74
C HIS A 443 -21.69 7.57 6.11
N VAL A 444 -21.22 8.68 6.68
CA VAL A 444 -20.61 8.69 8.03
C VAL A 444 -21.68 8.36 9.09
N VAL A 445 -22.90 8.87 8.90
CA VAL A 445 -23.97 8.86 9.92
C VAL A 445 -25.15 7.95 9.60
N VAL A 446 -25.24 7.42 8.38
CA VAL A 446 -26.40 6.67 7.88
C VAL A 446 -26.48 5.24 8.44
N ASN A 447 -27.67 4.91 8.92
CA ASN A 447 -28.26 3.58 9.05
C ASN A 447 -27.54 2.57 9.98
N LYS A 448 -27.67 2.79 11.29
CA LYS A 448 -27.37 1.79 12.32
C LYS A 448 -28.45 1.83 13.43
N PRO A 449 -29.44 0.91 13.44
CA PRO A 449 -30.43 0.84 14.50
C PRO A 449 -29.78 0.70 15.87
N ASN A 450 -30.17 1.55 16.83
CA ASN A 450 -29.62 1.61 18.19
C ASN A 450 -28.15 2.07 18.27
N ALA A 451 -27.68 2.83 17.28
CA ALA A 451 -26.39 3.50 17.39
C ALA A 451 -26.51 4.88 18.04
N VAL A 452 -25.48 5.25 18.80
CA VAL A 452 -25.33 6.58 19.40
C VAL A 452 -24.27 7.32 18.62
N VAL A 453 -24.60 8.53 18.14
CA VAL A 453 -23.63 9.44 17.54
C VAL A 453 -22.82 10.09 18.66
N LYS A 454 -21.51 9.91 18.65
CA LYS A 454 -20.56 10.60 19.51
C LYS A 454 -19.75 11.57 18.66
N VAL A 455 -19.65 12.81 19.13
CA VAL A 455 -18.88 13.86 18.51
C VAL A 455 -17.78 14.28 19.48
N LYS A 456 -16.53 14.25 19.03
CA LYS A 456 -15.39 14.73 19.81
C LYS A 456 -14.87 16.04 19.23
N LEU A 457 -14.74 17.05 20.08
CA LEU A 457 -14.21 18.37 19.71
C LEU A 457 -12.67 18.39 19.80
N MET A 458 -12.04 19.42 19.23
CA MET A 458 -10.58 19.58 19.23
C MET A 458 -9.97 19.69 20.64
N ASP A 459 -10.72 20.22 21.62
CA ASP A 459 -10.31 20.27 23.02
C ASP A 459 -10.32 18.91 23.73
N GLY A 460 -10.78 17.87 23.04
CA GLY A 460 -10.88 16.50 23.53
C GLY A 460 -12.23 16.14 24.16
N SER A 461 -13.15 17.09 24.31
CA SER A 461 -14.47 16.86 24.90
C SER A 461 -15.38 16.01 24.00
N ASN A 462 -16.15 15.11 24.62
CA ASN A 462 -17.08 14.20 23.92
C ASN A 462 -18.53 14.60 24.18
N HIS A 463 -19.32 14.67 23.12
CA HIS A 463 -20.74 15.05 23.15
C HIS A 463 -21.59 14.02 22.41
N THR A 464 -22.83 13.84 22.83
CA THR A 464 -23.79 13.04 22.06
C THR A 464 -24.39 13.92 20.96
N GLY A 465 -24.31 13.45 19.71
CA GLY A 465 -24.88 14.13 18.55
C GLY A 465 -26.26 13.57 18.16
N PHE A 466 -27.03 14.38 17.44
CA PHE A 466 -28.31 14.00 16.85
C PHE A 466 -28.31 14.31 15.37
N VAL A 467 -28.71 13.37 14.53
CA VAL A 467 -28.83 13.61 13.08
C VAL A 467 -30.07 14.46 12.83
N GLU A 468 -29.91 15.63 12.20
CA GLU A 468 -31.03 16.54 11.88
C GLU A 468 -31.55 16.28 10.46
N ASP A 469 -30.67 16.27 9.45
CA ASP A 469 -31.02 15.98 8.07
C ASP A 469 -30.01 15.06 7.40
N VAL A 470 -30.49 14.28 6.45
CA VAL A 470 -29.68 13.43 5.57
C VAL A 470 -30.19 13.56 4.15
N ASP A 471 -29.28 13.76 3.21
CA ASP A 471 -29.50 13.58 1.78
C ASP A 471 -28.53 12.55 1.22
N LEU A 472 -29.04 11.34 1.00
CA LEU A 472 -28.28 10.22 0.44
C LEU A 472 -27.87 10.45 -1.02
N LYS A 473 -28.62 11.30 -1.77
CA LYS A 473 -28.28 11.60 -3.16
C LYS A 473 -26.97 12.37 -3.19
N SER A 474 -26.92 13.46 -2.43
CA SER A 474 -25.73 14.33 -2.34
C SER A 474 -24.65 13.85 -1.37
N ASP A 475 -24.92 12.79 -0.61
CA ASP A 475 -24.03 12.29 0.45
C ASP A 475 -23.73 13.38 1.52
N LEU A 476 -24.75 14.16 1.88
CA LEU A 476 -24.68 15.23 2.89
C LEU A 476 -25.54 14.89 4.11
N ALA A 477 -25.05 15.27 5.28
CA ALA A 477 -25.83 15.20 6.51
C ALA A 477 -25.50 16.35 7.47
N THR A 478 -26.48 16.73 8.29
CA THR A 478 -26.31 17.61 9.45
C THR A 478 -26.44 16.82 10.74
N LEU A 479 -25.57 17.15 11.68
CA LEU A 479 -25.64 16.71 13.07
C LEU A 479 -25.79 17.92 13.99
N ARG A 480 -26.34 17.69 15.17
CA ARG A 480 -26.45 18.67 16.25
C ARG A 480 -25.83 18.15 17.52
N ILE A 481 -25.01 18.96 18.17
CA ILE A 481 -24.64 18.77 19.59
C ILE A 481 -25.25 19.90 20.45
N PRO A 482 -25.66 19.61 21.69
CA PRO A 482 -26.33 20.59 22.56
C PRO A 482 -25.33 21.54 23.24
N MET A 483 -24.55 22.28 22.45
CA MET A 483 -23.50 23.21 22.90
C MET A 483 -23.67 24.58 22.22
N LYS A 484 -23.15 25.63 22.84
CA LYS A 484 -23.17 27.01 22.33
C LYS A 484 -21.78 27.63 22.39
N ASN A 485 -21.59 28.75 21.69
CA ASN A 485 -20.32 29.51 21.61
C ASN A 485 -19.16 28.68 21.04
N LEU A 486 -19.47 27.79 20.09
CA LEU A 486 -18.46 26.96 19.44
C LEU A 486 -17.76 27.71 18.29
N PRO A 487 -16.48 27.41 18.03
CA PRO A 487 -15.80 27.91 16.83
C PRO A 487 -16.49 27.37 15.57
N THR A 488 -16.71 28.24 14.59
CA THR A 488 -17.43 27.91 13.34
C THR A 488 -16.54 28.03 12.12
N MET A 489 -16.67 27.07 11.20
CA MET A 489 -16.10 27.12 9.87
C MET A 489 -16.87 28.12 9.00
N ARG A 490 -16.16 29.03 8.33
CA ARG A 490 -16.77 29.88 7.30
C ARG A 490 -17.01 29.07 6.03
N LEU A 491 -18.16 29.26 5.40
CA LEU A 491 -18.46 28.64 4.11
C LEU A 491 -18.09 29.62 2.99
N GLY A 492 -17.15 29.23 2.14
CA GLY A 492 -16.74 30.02 0.97
C GLY A 492 -17.69 29.79 -0.20
N SER A 493 -17.18 29.95 -1.42
CA SER A 493 -17.88 29.59 -2.65
C SER A 493 -17.06 28.54 -3.40
N SER A 494 -17.74 27.60 -4.06
CA SER A 494 -17.09 26.63 -4.94
C SER A 494 -17.14 27.06 -6.41
N ALA A 495 -17.97 28.04 -6.75
CA ALA A 495 -18.16 28.56 -8.11
C ALA A 495 -16.98 29.40 -8.63
N ASP A 496 -16.17 29.96 -7.74
CA ASP A 496 -15.04 30.86 -8.03
C ASP A 496 -13.66 30.16 -7.91
N LEU A 497 -13.66 28.86 -7.60
CA LEU A 497 -12.45 28.05 -7.54
C LEU A 497 -11.71 28.04 -8.88
N LYS A 498 -10.38 27.99 -8.81
CA LYS A 498 -9.51 27.90 -10.00
C LYS A 498 -8.66 26.63 -9.94
N PRO A 499 -8.45 25.94 -11.07
CA PRO A 499 -7.44 24.89 -11.13
C PRO A 499 -6.07 25.42 -10.69
N GLY A 500 -5.38 24.66 -9.83
CA GLY A 500 -4.09 25.04 -9.23
C GLY A 500 -4.19 25.84 -7.92
N GLU A 501 -5.40 26.20 -7.47
CA GLU A 501 -5.58 26.86 -6.17
C GLU A 501 -5.24 25.91 -5.02
N TRP A 502 -4.46 26.39 -4.04
CA TRP A 502 -4.10 25.60 -2.86
C TRP A 502 -5.32 25.31 -1.99
N VAL A 503 -5.43 24.06 -1.56
CA VAL A 503 -6.47 23.59 -0.67
C VAL A 503 -5.89 22.74 0.45
N VAL A 504 -6.56 22.77 1.60
CA VAL A 504 -6.23 22.02 2.80
C VAL A 504 -7.41 21.13 3.16
N ALA A 505 -7.23 19.81 3.07
CA ALA A 505 -8.21 18.84 3.54
C ALA A 505 -7.94 18.51 5.00
N MET A 506 -8.92 18.79 5.86
CA MET A 506 -8.82 18.59 7.30
C MET A 506 -9.79 17.52 7.79
N GLY A 507 -9.35 16.79 8.82
CA GLY A 507 -10.16 15.84 9.56
C GLY A 507 -9.56 15.55 10.93
N SER A 508 -10.19 14.65 11.67
CA SER A 508 -9.77 14.28 13.02
C SER A 508 -9.79 12.76 13.24
N PRO A 509 -8.94 11.97 12.55
CA PRO A 509 -8.93 10.52 12.75
C PRO A 509 -8.53 10.16 14.17
N LEU A 510 -9.24 9.18 14.74
CA LEU A 510 -8.90 8.55 16.02
C LEU A 510 -8.77 9.52 17.19
N ALA A 511 -9.46 10.66 17.12
CA ALA A 511 -9.74 11.52 18.27
C ALA A 511 -8.49 12.14 18.97
N LEU A 512 -7.28 11.99 18.44
CA LEU A 512 -6.02 12.39 19.10
C LEU A 512 -5.15 13.32 18.24
N SER A 513 -5.43 13.47 16.94
CA SER A 513 -4.65 14.34 16.06
C SER A 513 -5.47 14.75 14.85
N ASN A 514 -5.56 16.06 14.57
CA ASN A 514 -6.11 16.51 13.29
C ASN A 514 -5.23 15.99 12.16
N THR A 515 -5.82 15.31 11.18
CA THR A 515 -5.13 15.00 9.93
C THR A 515 -5.31 16.16 8.99
N VAL A 516 -4.18 16.77 8.63
CA VAL A 516 -4.11 17.85 7.67
C VAL A 516 -3.35 17.31 6.47
N THR A 517 -3.99 17.37 5.31
CA THR A 517 -3.34 17.16 4.04
C THR A 517 -3.54 18.39 3.17
N ALA A 518 -2.56 18.72 2.33
CA ALA A 518 -2.63 19.85 1.43
C ALA A 518 -2.38 19.40 0.00
N GLY A 519 -2.95 20.14 -0.93
CA GLY A 519 -2.82 19.92 -2.35
C GLY A 519 -3.37 21.12 -3.11
N VAL A 520 -3.74 20.92 -4.36
CA VAL A 520 -4.38 21.92 -5.19
C VAL A 520 -5.70 21.41 -5.76
N VAL A 521 -6.55 22.32 -6.21
CA VAL A 521 -7.71 21.97 -7.05
C VAL A 521 -7.18 21.47 -8.39
N SER A 522 -7.32 20.18 -8.67
CA SER A 522 -6.93 19.59 -9.96
C SER A 522 -7.98 19.83 -11.03
N SER A 523 -9.27 19.87 -10.64
CA SER A 523 -10.38 20.28 -11.50
C SER A 523 -11.52 20.78 -10.62
N THR A 524 -12.17 21.87 -11.03
CA THR A 524 -13.25 22.51 -10.28
C THR A 524 -14.58 21.80 -10.48
N GLN A 525 -14.73 21.09 -11.60
CA GLN A 525 -15.97 20.44 -11.99
C GLN A 525 -15.68 19.10 -12.68
N ARG A 526 -15.90 17.98 -11.97
CA ARG A 526 -15.91 16.64 -12.56
C ARG A 526 -17.28 15.99 -12.40
N ALA A 527 -17.92 15.64 -13.51
CA ALA A 527 -19.24 15.03 -13.50
C ALA A 527 -19.21 13.61 -12.91
N SER A 528 -20.25 13.22 -12.18
CA SER A 528 -20.34 11.90 -11.54
C SER A 528 -20.32 10.75 -12.56
N GLU A 529 -20.80 11.00 -13.79
CA GLU A 529 -20.82 10.05 -14.90
C GLU A 529 -19.41 9.69 -15.34
N GLU A 530 -18.48 10.66 -15.33
CA GLU A 530 -17.05 10.44 -15.59
C GLU A 530 -16.38 9.60 -14.50
N LEU A 531 -16.99 9.54 -13.30
CA LEU A 531 -16.55 8.72 -12.17
C LEU A 531 -17.24 7.35 -12.15
N GLY A 532 -18.08 7.03 -13.14
CA GLY A 532 -18.85 5.80 -13.19
C GLY A 532 -20.03 5.74 -12.23
N LEU A 533 -20.38 6.86 -11.57
CA LEU A 533 -21.49 6.97 -10.61
C LEU A 533 -22.80 7.25 -11.35
N ARG A 534 -23.33 6.25 -12.06
CA ARG A 534 -24.59 6.38 -12.81
C ARG A 534 -25.77 6.67 -11.87
N GLY A 535 -26.55 7.71 -12.16
CA GLY A 535 -27.79 8.07 -11.45
C GLY A 535 -27.66 9.18 -10.39
N LYS A 536 -26.51 9.85 -10.31
CA LYS A 536 -26.33 11.05 -9.48
C LYS A 536 -25.99 12.26 -10.37
N ASP A 537 -26.93 13.13 -10.69
CA ASP A 537 -26.59 14.37 -11.43
C ASP A 537 -25.81 15.34 -10.51
N MET A 538 -24.50 15.10 -10.34
CA MET A 538 -23.63 15.82 -9.42
C MET A 538 -22.27 16.07 -10.03
N VAL A 539 -21.67 17.17 -9.62
CA VAL A 539 -20.32 17.58 -9.99
C VAL A 539 -19.45 17.63 -8.74
N TYR A 540 -18.23 17.14 -8.83
CA TYR A 540 -17.27 17.09 -7.72
C TYR A 540 -16.09 18.03 -7.95
N ILE A 541 -15.53 18.56 -6.86
CA ILE A 541 -14.21 19.18 -6.87
C ILE A 541 -13.17 18.06 -6.83
N GLN A 542 -12.25 18.05 -7.78
CA GLN A 542 -11.11 17.15 -7.75
C GLN A 542 -9.90 17.85 -7.13
N THR A 543 -9.20 17.15 -6.23
CA THR A 543 -7.94 17.60 -5.66
C THR A 543 -6.93 16.47 -5.59
N ASP A 544 -5.64 16.81 -5.63
CA ASP A 544 -4.55 15.88 -5.35
C ASP A 544 -4.23 15.80 -3.85
N ALA A 545 -4.85 16.64 -3.02
CA ALA A 545 -4.79 16.55 -1.56
C ALA A 545 -5.27 15.15 -1.14
N PRO A 546 -4.45 14.37 -0.41
CA PRO A 546 -4.85 13.04 0.02
C PRO A 546 -6.09 13.06 0.92
N ILE A 547 -7.16 12.40 0.50
CA ILE A 547 -8.36 12.13 1.31
C ILE A 547 -8.33 10.66 1.77
N THR A 548 -8.58 10.41 3.04
CA THR A 548 -8.63 9.07 3.65
C THR A 548 -9.87 8.96 4.53
N PHE A 549 -10.13 7.77 5.10
CA PHE A 549 -11.21 7.60 6.09
C PHE A 549 -11.12 8.60 7.25
N GLY A 550 -9.92 9.05 7.59
CA GLY A 550 -9.69 9.97 8.71
C GLY A 550 -10.16 11.41 8.49
N ASN A 551 -10.27 11.88 7.25
CA ASN A 551 -10.75 13.23 6.93
C ASN A 551 -12.00 13.28 6.05
N SER A 552 -12.57 12.11 5.70
CA SER A 552 -13.89 12.01 5.06
C SER A 552 -14.97 12.62 5.97
N GLY A 553 -15.88 13.41 5.39
CA GLY A 553 -16.84 14.26 6.09
C GLY A 553 -16.27 15.58 6.62
N GLY A 554 -14.94 15.72 6.68
CA GLY A 554 -14.27 16.96 7.08
C GLY A 554 -14.22 18.01 5.96
N PRO A 555 -13.81 19.25 6.25
CA PRO A 555 -13.81 20.33 5.28
C PRO A 555 -12.58 20.26 4.35
N LEU A 556 -12.80 20.64 3.08
CA LEU A 556 -11.77 21.06 2.13
C LEU A 556 -11.76 22.59 2.12
N VAL A 557 -10.62 23.21 2.48
CA VAL A 557 -10.53 24.63 2.82
C VAL A 557 -9.55 25.36 1.91
N ASN A 558 -9.89 26.56 1.46
CA ASN A 558 -8.99 27.43 0.68
C ASN A 558 -7.99 28.18 1.59
N LEU A 559 -7.13 29.03 1.01
CA LEU A 559 -6.15 29.79 1.79
C LEU A 559 -6.75 30.93 2.65
N ASP A 560 -8.02 31.27 2.44
CA ASP A 560 -8.75 32.26 3.25
C ASP A 560 -9.41 31.62 4.50
N GLY A 561 -9.21 30.32 4.71
CA GLY A 561 -9.79 29.58 5.82
C GLY A 561 -11.30 29.33 5.64
N GLU A 562 -11.77 29.27 4.40
CA GLU A 562 -13.17 29.02 4.06
C GLU A 562 -13.35 27.62 3.48
N ALA A 563 -14.36 26.89 3.96
CA ALA A 563 -14.73 25.59 3.40
C ALA A 563 -15.31 25.78 2.00
N ILE A 564 -14.63 25.18 1.02
CA ILE A 564 -15.02 25.16 -0.40
C ILE A 564 -15.55 23.79 -0.83
N GLY A 565 -15.40 22.76 0.01
CA GLY A 565 -16.07 21.47 -0.16
C GLY A 565 -16.05 20.58 1.08
N ILE A 566 -16.70 19.42 0.97
CA ILE A 566 -16.68 18.36 1.97
C ILE A 566 -15.93 17.16 1.41
N ASN A 567 -14.85 16.75 2.09
CA ASN A 567 -14.02 15.61 1.70
C ASN A 567 -14.88 14.35 1.64
N SER A 568 -15.03 13.71 0.48
CA SER A 568 -16.00 12.61 0.33
C SER A 568 -15.32 11.32 -0.12
N MET A 569 -14.62 11.34 -1.26
CA MET A 569 -14.16 10.10 -1.91
C MET A 569 -12.69 10.17 -2.30
N LYS A 570 -12.00 9.03 -2.18
CA LYS A 570 -10.70 8.80 -2.81
C LYS A 570 -10.86 7.74 -3.89
N VAL A 571 -10.35 8.01 -5.08
CA VAL A 571 -10.30 7.02 -6.17
C VAL A 571 -8.93 6.35 -6.23
N THR A 572 -7.85 7.14 -6.22
CA THR A 572 -6.47 6.66 -6.15
C THR A 572 -5.57 7.71 -5.49
N SER A 573 -4.28 7.41 -5.29
CA SER A 573 -3.33 8.41 -4.76
C SER A 573 -3.20 9.59 -5.72
N GLY A 574 -3.33 10.82 -5.22
CA GLY A 574 -3.31 12.05 -6.03
C GLY A 574 -4.60 12.35 -6.80
N ILE A 575 -5.67 11.56 -6.62
CA ILE A 575 -7.01 11.84 -7.15
C ILE A 575 -8.05 11.60 -6.07
N SER A 576 -8.46 12.69 -5.44
CA SER A 576 -9.50 12.74 -4.42
C SER A 576 -10.63 13.67 -4.86
N PHE A 577 -11.83 13.48 -4.28
CA PHE A 577 -13.03 14.23 -4.60
C PHE A 577 -13.70 14.79 -3.35
N ALA A 578 -14.16 16.03 -3.46
CA ALA A 578 -14.96 16.71 -2.46
C ALA A 578 -16.30 17.16 -3.05
N ILE A 579 -17.34 17.15 -2.23
CA ILE A 579 -18.65 17.69 -2.58
C ILE A 579 -18.55 19.22 -2.52
N PRO A 580 -18.89 19.97 -3.60
CA PRO A 580 -18.86 21.42 -3.62
C PRO A 580 -19.68 22.06 -2.49
N ILE A 581 -19.15 23.11 -1.85
CA ILE A 581 -19.85 23.78 -0.75
C ILE A 581 -21.15 24.47 -1.20
N ASP A 582 -21.31 24.79 -2.48
CA ASP A 582 -22.56 25.39 -2.95
C ASP A 582 -23.74 24.40 -2.92
N TYR A 583 -23.50 23.09 -3.10
CA TYR A 583 -24.54 22.07 -2.84
C TYR A 583 -24.92 21.99 -1.36
N VAL A 584 -23.96 22.24 -0.47
CA VAL A 584 -24.23 22.31 0.98
C VAL A 584 -25.13 23.50 1.31
N LYS A 585 -24.91 24.66 0.69
CA LYS A 585 -25.78 25.83 0.88
C LYS A 585 -27.21 25.54 0.42
N GLU A 586 -27.38 24.86 -0.70
CA GLU A 586 -28.70 24.42 -1.17
C GLU A 586 -29.36 23.42 -0.20
N PHE A 587 -28.59 22.45 0.29
CA PHE A 587 -29.04 21.45 1.25
C PHE A 587 -29.53 22.11 2.55
N LEU A 588 -28.75 23.04 3.10
CA LEU A 588 -29.11 23.81 4.30
C LEU A 588 -30.34 24.71 4.08
N ALA A 589 -30.52 25.25 2.87
CA ALA A 589 -31.72 26.01 2.52
C ALA A 589 -32.98 25.14 2.45
N LYS A 590 -32.88 23.92 1.90
CA LYS A 590 -33.98 22.94 1.78
C LYS A 590 -34.36 22.30 3.12
N SER A 591 -33.40 22.13 4.03
CA SER A 591 -33.66 21.62 5.40
C SER A 591 -34.62 22.54 6.18
N LYS A 592 -34.51 23.87 6.02
CA LYS A 592 -35.38 24.85 6.69
C LYS A 592 -36.86 24.77 6.30
N THR A 593 -37.21 24.07 5.21
CA THR A 593 -38.58 24.02 4.67
C THR A 593 -39.27 22.67 4.81
N LYS A 594 -38.65 21.69 5.50
CA LYS A 594 -39.22 20.34 5.65
C LYS A 594 -40.25 20.22 6.78
N ALA A 595 -41.37 19.58 6.44
CA ALA A 595 -42.31 18.96 7.37
C ALA A 595 -41.68 17.72 8.04
N PRO A 596 -42.17 17.26 9.23
CA PRO A 596 -41.51 16.23 10.03
C PRO A 596 -41.34 14.87 9.31
N PRO A 597 -40.31 14.07 9.70
CA PRO A 597 -39.93 12.86 8.97
C PRO A 597 -41.02 11.78 9.00
N VAL A 598 -41.29 11.21 7.83
CA VAL A 598 -42.21 10.08 7.63
C VAL A 598 -41.45 8.77 7.86
N SER A 599 -41.89 7.97 8.82
CA SER A 599 -41.32 6.63 9.12
C SER A 599 -41.44 5.68 7.92
N LYS A 600 -40.40 4.91 7.61
CA LYS A 600 -40.39 3.93 6.50
C LYS A 600 -40.13 2.50 6.98
N ARG A 601 -40.73 1.51 6.32
CA ARG A 601 -40.59 0.09 6.67
C ARG A 601 -39.26 -0.48 6.16
N TYR A 602 -38.60 -1.34 6.94
CA TYR A 602 -37.31 -1.94 6.57
C TYR A 602 -37.23 -3.45 6.88
N LEU A 603 -36.33 -4.16 6.17
CA LEU A 603 -36.03 -5.58 6.37
C LEU A 603 -34.67 -5.86 7.05
N GLY A 604 -33.71 -4.95 6.87
CA GLY A 604 -32.35 -5.10 7.37
C GLY A 604 -31.50 -6.11 6.59
N ILE A 605 -31.49 -5.98 5.26
CA ILE A 605 -30.63 -6.72 4.33
C ILE A 605 -29.82 -5.77 3.45
N THR A 606 -28.62 -6.19 3.05
CA THR A 606 -27.86 -5.57 1.96
C THR A 606 -28.14 -6.34 0.68
N MET A 607 -28.56 -5.62 -0.36
CA MET A 607 -29.10 -6.17 -1.60
C MET A 607 -28.11 -5.96 -2.74
N LEU A 608 -27.96 -6.97 -3.59
CA LEU A 608 -27.30 -6.85 -4.88
C LEU A 608 -28.24 -7.38 -5.96
N SER A 609 -28.68 -6.51 -6.88
CA SER A 609 -29.52 -6.92 -8.00
C SER A 609 -28.73 -7.81 -8.96
N LEU A 610 -29.31 -8.96 -9.34
CA LEU A 610 -28.67 -9.85 -10.29
C LEU A 610 -28.72 -9.24 -11.69
N THR A 611 -27.54 -9.02 -12.27
CA THR A 611 -27.34 -8.77 -13.70
C THR A 611 -26.85 -10.05 -14.37
N ASP A 612 -26.92 -10.14 -15.70
CA ASP A 612 -26.43 -11.32 -16.44
C ASP A 612 -24.98 -11.68 -16.10
N ASN A 613 -24.13 -10.66 -15.92
CA ASN A 613 -22.73 -10.84 -15.54
C ASN A 613 -22.58 -11.42 -14.12
N ILE A 614 -23.33 -10.89 -13.14
CA ILE A 614 -23.29 -11.36 -11.75
C ILE A 614 -23.84 -12.79 -11.69
N LEU A 615 -24.93 -13.07 -12.42
CA LEU A 615 -25.53 -14.40 -12.49
C LEU A 615 -24.57 -15.41 -13.11
N MET A 616 -23.86 -15.04 -14.19
CA MET A 616 -22.83 -15.87 -14.81
C MET A 616 -21.67 -16.15 -13.85
N GLU A 617 -21.19 -15.14 -13.12
CA GLU A 617 -20.14 -15.30 -12.12
C GLU A 617 -20.57 -16.21 -10.96
N LEU A 618 -21.80 -16.04 -10.46
CA LEU A 618 -22.36 -16.90 -9.41
C LEU A 618 -22.49 -18.36 -9.88
N ARG A 619 -22.89 -18.59 -11.13
CA ARG A 619 -22.94 -19.94 -11.73
C ARG A 619 -21.55 -20.59 -11.85
N MET A 620 -20.53 -19.81 -12.18
CA MET A 620 -19.14 -20.29 -12.25
C MET A 620 -18.59 -20.67 -10.86
N ARG A 621 -18.91 -19.86 -9.84
CA ARG A 621 -18.47 -20.10 -8.46
C ARG A 621 -19.28 -21.19 -7.76
N ASN A 622 -20.54 -21.38 -8.14
CA ASN A 622 -21.44 -22.37 -7.57
C ASN A 622 -22.17 -23.14 -8.69
N PRO A 623 -21.53 -24.19 -9.27
CA PRO A 623 -22.11 -24.98 -10.36
C PRO A 623 -23.44 -25.67 -10.02
N GLU A 624 -23.76 -25.75 -8.74
CA GLU A 624 -24.94 -26.42 -8.20
C GLU A 624 -26.15 -25.50 -8.06
N MET A 625 -26.00 -24.21 -8.35
CA MET A 625 -27.09 -23.24 -8.35
C MET A 625 -28.15 -23.63 -9.41
N PRO A 626 -29.46 -23.58 -9.08
CA PRO A 626 -30.52 -23.87 -10.05
C PRO A 626 -30.41 -23.01 -11.32
N LYS A 627 -30.42 -23.68 -12.48
CA LYS A 627 -30.18 -23.03 -13.80
C LYS A 627 -31.34 -22.16 -14.26
N ASP A 628 -32.52 -22.36 -13.68
CA ASP A 628 -33.77 -21.65 -13.95
C ASP A 628 -33.89 -20.30 -13.21
N ILE A 629 -32.88 -19.89 -12.42
CA ILE A 629 -32.82 -18.54 -11.87
C ILE A 629 -32.36 -17.59 -12.97
N GLU A 630 -33.25 -16.72 -13.43
CA GLU A 630 -32.98 -15.69 -14.44
C GLU A 630 -32.94 -14.27 -13.85
N HIS A 631 -33.48 -14.09 -12.64
CA HIS A 631 -33.59 -12.80 -11.97
C HIS A 631 -33.65 -13.00 -10.45
N GLY A 632 -33.39 -11.94 -9.70
CA GLY A 632 -33.49 -11.95 -8.24
C GLY A 632 -32.57 -10.93 -7.59
N ILE A 633 -32.66 -10.86 -6.27
CA ILE A 633 -31.76 -10.07 -5.42
C ILE A 633 -30.92 -11.01 -4.59
N LEU A 634 -29.60 -10.94 -4.77
CA LEU A 634 -28.67 -11.60 -3.87
C LEU A 634 -28.64 -10.85 -2.54
N VAL A 635 -28.93 -11.58 -1.47
CA VAL A 635 -28.77 -11.12 -0.09
C VAL A 635 -27.30 -11.18 0.25
N TRP A 636 -26.60 -10.05 0.10
CA TRP A 636 -25.17 -9.95 0.39
C TRP A 636 -24.89 -10.07 1.90
N LYS A 637 -25.76 -9.45 2.72
CA LYS A 637 -25.64 -9.45 4.18
C LYS A 637 -27.02 -9.33 4.81
N VAL A 638 -27.20 -10.00 5.95
CA VAL A 638 -28.38 -9.87 6.81
C VAL A 638 -27.94 -9.24 8.13
N ILE A 639 -28.66 -8.21 8.60
CA ILE A 639 -28.36 -7.55 9.87
C ILE A 639 -28.87 -8.43 11.01
N ILE A 640 -27.99 -8.85 11.91
CA ILE A 640 -28.37 -9.69 13.06
C ILE A 640 -29.42 -8.97 13.91
N GLY A 641 -30.54 -9.65 14.17
CA GLY A 641 -31.69 -9.13 14.92
C GLY A 641 -32.69 -8.30 14.09
N SER A 642 -32.47 -8.11 12.79
CA SER A 642 -33.44 -7.45 11.90
C SER A 642 -34.64 -8.33 11.58
N PRO A 643 -35.73 -7.77 11.01
CA PRO A 643 -36.82 -8.56 10.43
C PRO A 643 -36.37 -9.74 9.57
N ALA A 644 -35.42 -9.52 8.66
CA ALA A 644 -34.90 -10.55 7.78
C ALA A 644 -34.13 -11.63 8.53
N TYR A 645 -33.33 -11.27 9.54
CA TYR A 645 -32.64 -12.24 10.39
C TYR A 645 -33.63 -13.10 11.18
N ASN A 646 -34.62 -12.46 11.81
CA ASN A 646 -35.66 -13.14 12.58
C ASN A 646 -36.55 -14.01 11.69
N GLY A 647 -36.79 -13.58 10.44
CA GLY A 647 -37.49 -14.35 9.41
C GLY A 647 -36.65 -15.44 8.75
N GLY A 648 -35.37 -15.59 9.13
CA GLY A 648 -34.51 -16.70 8.71
C GLY A 648 -33.82 -16.51 7.34
N LEU A 649 -33.79 -15.30 6.78
CA LEU A 649 -32.96 -14.99 5.61
C LEU A 649 -31.47 -15.07 5.99
N GLN A 650 -30.65 -15.54 5.05
CA GLN A 650 -29.21 -15.73 5.25
C GLN A 650 -28.41 -15.03 4.14
N PRO A 651 -27.16 -14.61 4.43
CA PRO A 651 -26.23 -14.20 3.39
C PRO A 651 -26.05 -15.30 2.33
N GLY A 652 -26.10 -14.93 1.07
CA GLY A 652 -26.04 -15.85 -0.07
C GLY A 652 -27.41 -16.32 -0.59
N ASP A 653 -28.51 -16.03 0.12
CA ASP A 653 -29.86 -16.28 -0.41
C ASP A 653 -30.13 -15.40 -1.63
N ILE A 654 -30.80 -15.94 -2.65
CA ILE A 654 -31.29 -15.17 -3.81
C ILE A 654 -32.80 -15.04 -3.70
N VAL A 655 -33.30 -13.85 -3.36
CA VAL A 655 -34.73 -13.56 -3.30
C VAL A 655 -35.28 -13.44 -4.71
N THR A 656 -36.24 -14.28 -5.05
CA THR A 656 -36.86 -14.33 -6.38
C THR A 656 -38.27 -13.75 -6.39
N HIS A 657 -39.04 -13.93 -5.31
CA HIS A 657 -40.39 -13.40 -5.19
C HIS A 657 -40.68 -12.88 -3.77
N ILE A 658 -41.56 -11.88 -3.68
CA ILE A 658 -42.15 -11.42 -2.42
C ILE A 658 -43.67 -11.38 -2.60
N ASN A 659 -44.41 -12.03 -1.71
CA ASN A 659 -45.87 -12.20 -1.77
C ASN A 659 -46.36 -12.75 -3.12
N GLY A 660 -45.56 -13.62 -3.74
CA GLY A 660 -45.85 -14.19 -5.06
C GLY A 660 -45.52 -13.26 -6.24
N THR A 661 -45.09 -12.02 -6.01
CA THR A 661 -44.66 -11.09 -7.06
C THR A 661 -43.16 -11.26 -7.36
N PRO A 662 -42.74 -11.40 -8.64
CA PRO A 662 -41.33 -11.49 -9.01
C PRO A 662 -40.53 -10.26 -8.58
N VAL A 663 -39.32 -10.48 -8.06
CA VAL A 663 -38.37 -9.44 -7.66
C VAL A 663 -37.19 -9.46 -8.62
N ARG A 664 -37.02 -8.38 -9.38
CA ARG A 664 -35.93 -8.24 -10.37
C ARG A 664 -34.90 -7.19 -9.94
N THR A 665 -35.34 -6.17 -9.21
CA THR A 665 -34.54 -5.04 -8.78
C THR A 665 -34.78 -4.70 -7.32
N ALA A 666 -33.85 -3.98 -6.69
CA ALA A 666 -34.02 -3.52 -5.31
C ALA A 666 -35.28 -2.65 -5.14
N ALA A 667 -35.71 -1.95 -6.19
CA ALA A 667 -36.94 -1.16 -6.21
C ALA A 667 -38.19 -2.02 -5.95
N ASP A 668 -38.20 -3.27 -6.44
CA ASP A 668 -39.34 -4.18 -6.26
C ASP A 668 -39.49 -4.58 -4.78
N ILE A 669 -38.38 -4.74 -4.06
CA ILE A 669 -38.38 -5.01 -2.60
C ILE A 669 -38.91 -3.79 -1.84
N TYR A 670 -38.47 -2.57 -2.21
CA TYR A 670 -38.99 -1.35 -1.60
C TYR A 670 -40.50 -1.17 -1.86
N ALA A 671 -40.96 -1.42 -3.08
CA ALA A 671 -42.38 -1.38 -3.42
C ALA A 671 -43.19 -2.40 -2.62
N ALA A 672 -42.66 -3.61 -2.41
CA ALA A 672 -43.31 -4.62 -1.57
C ALA A 672 -43.42 -4.19 -0.09
N LEU A 673 -42.40 -3.49 0.43
CA LEU A 673 -42.38 -2.94 1.79
C LEU A 673 -43.38 -1.79 1.98
N GLU A 674 -43.55 -0.94 0.96
CA GLU A 674 -44.49 0.18 1.00
C GLU A 674 -45.94 -0.27 0.83
N SER A 675 -46.18 -1.28 -0.03
CA SER A 675 -47.52 -1.76 -0.36
C SER A 675 -48.11 -2.77 0.64
N THR A 676 -47.28 -3.45 1.43
CA THR A 676 -47.75 -4.50 2.35
C THR A 676 -47.63 -4.07 3.83
N PRO A 677 -48.75 -3.90 4.55
CA PRO A 677 -48.75 -3.46 5.94
C PRO A 677 -48.25 -4.49 6.96
N GLY A 678 -48.06 -5.76 6.57
CA GLY A 678 -47.78 -6.87 7.47
C GLY A 678 -46.64 -7.78 6.99
N PRO A 679 -46.60 -9.05 7.44
CA PRO A 679 -45.55 -9.99 7.07
C PRO A 679 -45.45 -10.21 5.56
N LEU A 680 -44.22 -10.26 5.06
CA LEU A 680 -43.89 -10.59 3.68
C LEU A 680 -43.57 -12.08 3.57
N THR A 681 -44.14 -12.75 2.58
CA THR A 681 -43.74 -14.10 2.19
C THR A 681 -42.62 -13.99 1.16
N VAL A 682 -41.41 -14.40 1.52
CA VAL A 682 -40.20 -14.26 0.69
C VAL A 682 -39.82 -15.64 0.14
N ASP A 683 -39.86 -15.79 -1.18
CA ASP A 683 -39.34 -16.98 -1.87
C ASP A 683 -37.90 -16.74 -2.31
N ALA A 684 -36.97 -17.52 -1.75
CA ALA A 684 -35.54 -17.40 -2.01
C ALA A 684 -34.91 -18.73 -2.42
N VAL A 685 -33.75 -18.68 -3.05
CA VAL A 685 -32.88 -19.84 -3.30
C VAL A 685 -31.68 -19.80 -2.38
N ARG A 686 -31.45 -20.89 -1.64
CA ARG A 686 -30.32 -21.10 -0.75
C ARG A 686 -29.54 -22.33 -1.22
N GLY A 687 -28.40 -22.10 -1.87
CA GLY A 687 -27.66 -23.18 -2.52
C GLY A 687 -28.51 -23.89 -3.56
N ARG A 688 -28.81 -25.18 -3.34
CA ARG A 688 -29.68 -26.01 -4.22
C ARG A 688 -31.17 -25.93 -3.86
N ALA A 689 -31.52 -25.45 -2.66
CA ALA A 689 -32.88 -25.52 -2.13
C ALA A 689 -33.64 -24.22 -2.39
N ARG A 690 -34.93 -24.33 -2.71
CA ARG A 690 -35.88 -23.20 -2.68
C ARG A 690 -36.48 -23.14 -1.27
N VAL A 691 -36.40 -21.98 -0.64
CA VAL A 691 -36.91 -21.72 0.70
C VAL A 691 -37.98 -20.63 0.65
N ARG A 692 -39.05 -20.83 1.41
CA ARG A 692 -40.11 -19.84 1.61
C ARG A 692 -40.06 -19.37 3.05
N LEU A 693 -39.88 -18.08 3.25
CA LEU A 693 -39.66 -17.45 4.55
C LEU A 693 -40.77 -16.42 4.81
N THR A 694 -41.13 -16.23 6.07
CA THR A 694 -42.04 -15.14 6.47
C THR A 694 -41.24 -14.11 7.24
N VAL A 695 -41.23 -12.88 6.72
CA VAL A 695 -40.41 -11.78 7.23
C VAL A 695 -41.32 -10.61 7.58
N THR A 696 -41.35 -10.19 8.84
CA THR A 696 -42.25 -9.11 9.29
C THR A 696 -41.51 -7.76 9.35
N PRO A 697 -41.72 -6.85 8.39
CA PRO A 697 -40.99 -5.57 8.35
C PRO A 697 -41.29 -4.70 9.56
N GLU A 698 -40.28 -3.98 10.03
CA GLU A 698 -40.40 -3.00 11.13
C GLU A 698 -40.37 -1.57 10.59
N MET A 699 -40.89 -0.61 11.35
CA MET A 699 -40.84 0.82 11.02
C MET A 699 -39.50 1.41 11.48
N HIS A 700 -38.88 2.23 10.63
CA HIS A 700 -37.69 3.02 10.93
C HIS A 700 -38.00 4.51 10.88
#